data_AF-A0A847DPJ4-F1
#
_entry.id   AF-A0A847DPJ4-F1
#
_cell.length_a   1.000
_cell.length_b   1.000
_cell.length_c   1.000
_cell.angle_alpha   90.00
_cell.angle_beta   90.00
_cell.angle_gamma   90.00
#
_symmetry.space_group_name_H-M   'P 1'
#
loop_
_entity.id
_entity.type
_entity.pdbx_description
1 polymer ?
#
loop_
_entity_poly.entity_id
_entity_poly.type
_entity_poly.pdbx_seq_one_letter_code
_entity_poly.pdbx_strand_id
1 'polypeptide(L)'
;MARTYEIRTLPELQAVMDDLAGHYVLMNDIDASETKTWNDGAGFEPIGTGDTPFTGVFDGNGKKIIGLTINRPKTNNVGLFGYTGKDCTIKDLGLEGGSVRGSWYVGGLVGCSDGTITTCYVTGRVSGDKMVGGLVGYSQGTITTCYYDSQTTGQSDTGKGEAKTTEEIKQQATFEGWDFTKTWQLVEGMSYPYLREFGEECSLVVSAIGSGTVRSSGAKYSYGETVSLIATPSDGYFFDGWGGGNVADATAASTTMVMDCSKKIIAHFRKMYEIRTLAELQAVKDDLAGHYVLMNDIDASETKTWNDGAGFEPIGTEDEPFTGVFDGNGKKIIGLTIKRRNADYIGLFGKTGEDSTIKDLGLEDNSVSGKKYVGGLVGLQRNGGTITNCYATGRVSGKEYVGGLLGESYGTITTCYATGRVSGRWTVGGLVGESYGTITNCYATGSVRGGRSIGGLVGLQENGTITTCYYDSQTTGQSDTGKGEAKTTEEMYQQSTFDGWDFAKTWQIVEGVSYPYLREFGDECSLVVSAIGSGTVTPSGAKYSYGETVSLIATPSDGYVFDGWLGRNVADATTASTTMVMDSHKSAVAYFRKMYEIRTLAELQAVKDDLAGHYVLMNDIDASETREDFEPLGWSEDCFTGVFDGNGKIIKGLHINRGKRLGVGLFGYTGKKSIIKNLGLENCEVLGGGRSQDDCGDVYVGGLVGHSSGRIERCYTNNCELKVNEVECTTIAGGLVGYSDGSIEDCYVRDSDVECANKWSGDSCIGGLVGYDENGYINNCYATGRVSGADCNRGLVGNGVGVGPLVGYYNSDTAGLKEQTEEARTTDEMKRQSTFEGWDFEKVWTIDEGADSPRLIWPPNDDSEDTFETGDDEPEDDGNEPEDDEDEDEDDEDE
;
A
#
# COMPACT_ATOMS: atom_id res chain seq x y z
N MET A 1 85.84 3.70 16.15
CA MET A 1 84.48 4.17 15.83
C MET A 1 83.59 3.59 16.90
N ALA A 2 82.98 4.43 17.74
CA ALA A 2 82.01 3.94 18.73
C ALA A 2 80.84 3.29 17.97
N ARG A 3 80.35 2.15 18.47
CA ARG A 3 79.21 1.44 17.89
C ARG A 3 77.97 2.30 18.13
N THR A 4 77.22 2.60 17.08
CA THR A 4 75.92 3.27 17.19
C THR A 4 74.87 2.23 17.60
N TYR A 5 74.08 2.54 18.62
CA TYR A 5 72.98 1.74 19.12
C TYR A 5 71.65 2.37 18.68
N GLU A 6 70.79 1.56 18.06
CA GLU A 6 69.45 1.97 17.67
C GLU A 6 68.47 1.70 18.82
N ILE A 7 67.64 2.68 19.16
CA ILE A 7 66.59 2.55 20.17
C ILE A 7 65.24 2.63 19.45
N ARG A 8 64.44 1.56 19.55
CA ARG A 8 63.15 1.41 18.87
C ARG A 8 61.98 1.28 19.85
N THR A 9 62.26 0.92 21.10
CA THR A 9 61.27 0.58 22.12
C THR A 9 61.59 1.21 23.47
N LEU A 10 60.58 1.31 24.34
CA LEU A 10 60.74 1.88 25.67
C LEU A 10 61.71 1.09 26.58
N PRO A 11 61.76 -0.26 26.57
CA PRO A 11 62.79 -0.99 27.31
C PRO A 11 64.21 -0.72 26.81
N GLU A 12 64.42 -0.56 25.50
CA GLU A 12 65.73 -0.19 24.94
C GLU A 12 66.16 1.21 25.36
N LEU A 13 65.20 2.14 25.52
CA LEU A 13 65.47 3.48 26.06
C LEU A 13 65.95 3.41 27.51
N GLN A 14 65.35 2.56 28.34
CA GLN A 14 65.80 2.36 29.73
C GLN A 14 67.17 1.68 29.79
N ALA A 15 67.49 0.81 28.82
CA ALA A 15 68.78 0.10 28.71
C ALA A 15 69.97 0.99 28.35
N VAL A 16 69.77 2.28 28.01
CA VAL A 16 70.85 3.26 27.83
C VAL A 16 71.74 3.36 29.08
N MET A 17 71.19 3.03 30.25
CA MET A 17 71.93 2.99 31.51
C MET A 17 73.06 1.95 31.53
N ASP A 18 73.03 0.95 30.63
CA ASP A 18 74.03 -0.12 30.57
C ASP A 18 75.35 0.33 29.93
N ASP A 19 75.34 1.36 29.07
CA ASP A 19 76.53 1.96 28.45
C ASP A 19 76.39 3.49 28.31
N LEU A 20 76.71 4.21 29.38
CA LEU A 20 76.56 5.67 29.46
C LEU A 20 77.53 6.49 28.57
N ALA A 21 78.48 5.83 27.91
CA ALA A 21 79.41 6.45 26.95
C ALA A 21 79.04 6.14 25.48
N GLY A 22 77.97 5.38 25.27
CA GLY A 22 77.51 4.94 23.95
C GLY A 22 76.99 6.07 23.04
N HIS A 23 76.86 5.76 21.75
CA HIS A 23 76.18 6.61 20.79
C HIS A 23 74.82 6.00 20.47
N TYR A 24 73.75 6.70 20.79
CA TYR A 24 72.37 6.22 20.70
C TYR A 24 71.59 7.06 19.70
N VAL A 25 70.75 6.39 18.91
CA VAL A 25 69.86 7.03 17.94
C VAL A 25 68.46 6.47 18.13
N LEU A 26 67.48 7.34 18.37
CA LEU A 26 66.07 6.94 18.33
C LEU A 26 65.65 6.64 16.89
N MET A 27 65.01 5.50 16.69
CA MET A 27 64.49 5.11 15.39
C MET A 27 62.98 5.34 15.27
N ASN A 28 62.26 5.42 16.39
CA ASN A 28 60.81 5.61 16.48
C ASN A 28 60.45 6.61 17.59
N ASP A 29 59.24 7.18 17.51
CA ASP A 29 58.61 7.79 18.67
C ASP A 29 58.32 6.71 19.72
N ILE A 30 58.54 7.04 20.99
CA ILE A 30 58.35 6.12 22.12
C ILE A 30 57.19 6.61 22.98
N ASP A 31 56.11 5.83 23.02
CA ASP A 31 55.09 5.99 24.06
C ASP A 31 55.64 5.46 25.40
N ALA A 32 55.90 6.39 26.32
CA ALA A 32 56.39 6.15 27.66
C ALA A 32 55.29 6.28 28.72
N SER A 33 54.02 6.30 28.35
CA SER A 33 52.90 6.43 29.30
C SER A 33 52.85 5.28 30.33
N GLU A 34 53.29 4.07 29.95
CA GLU A 34 53.36 2.93 30.87
C GLU A 34 54.36 3.12 32.01
N THR A 35 55.35 4.01 31.84
CA THR A 35 56.37 4.30 32.87
C THR A 35 55.74 4.78 34.18
N LYS A 36 54.52 5.34 34.16
CA LYS A 36 53.79 5.74 35.38
C LYS A 36 53.62 4.61 36.39
N THR A 37 53.61 3.36 35.94
CA THR A 37 53.49 2.16 36.78
C THR A 37 54.82 1.48 37.09
N TRP A 38 55.92 1.90 36.44
CA TRP A 38 57.24 1.31 36.62
C TRP A 38 57.83 1.64 37.98
N ASN A 39 58.72 0.76 38.47
CA ASN A 39 59.48 0.94 39.70
C ASN A 39 58.57 1.28 40.90
N ASP A 40 57.50 0.50 41.10
CA ASP A 40 56.49 0.71 42.14
C ASP A 40 55.87 2.11 42.12
N GLY A 41 55.66 2.67 40.92
CA GLY A 41 55.11 4.01 40.71
C GLY A 41 56.12 5.14 40.84
N ALA A 42 57.42 4.83 40.99
CA ALA A 42 58.49 5.83 40.94
C ALA A 42 58.80 6.31 39.52
N GLY A 43 58.27 5.65 38.48
CA GLY A 43 58.45 6.07 37.10
C GLY A 43 59.70 5.50 36.44
N PHE A 44 60.03 6.04 35.27
CA PHE A 44 61.29 5.80 34.56
C PHE A 44 62.51 6.12 35.45
N GLU A 45 63.60 5.36 35.29
CA GLU A 45 64.84 5.60 36.01
C GLU A 45 65.73 6.58 35.24
N PRO A 46 66.09 7.76 35.82
CA PRO A 46 66.90 8.75 35.12
C PRO A 46 68.23 8.21 34.61
N ILE A 47 68.57 8.51 33.35
CA ILE A 47 69.81 8.08 32.72
C ILE A 47 70.98 8.90 33.28
N GLY A 48 71.93 8.22 33.90
CA GLY A 48 73.13 8.82 34.48
C GLY A 48 72.90 9.47 35.85
N THR A 49 73.93 9.42 36.69
CA THR A 49 73.96 9.97 38.06
C THR A 49 75.15 10.91 38.23
N GLY A 50 75.22 11.64 39.35
CA GLY A 50 76.37 12.52 39.62
C GLY A 50 77.72 11.79 39.69
N ASP A 51 77.73 10.51 40.09
CA ASP A 51 78.95 9.69 40.14
C ASP A 51 79.25 9.02 38.80
N THR A 52 78.20 8.70 38.02
CA THR A 52 78.28 8.04 36.72
C THR A 52 77.45 8.83 35.69
N PRO A 53 77.96 9.96 35.17
CA PRO A 53 77.20 10.80 34.27
C PRO A 53 77.08 10.17 32.88
N PHE A 54 76.01 10.51 32.16
CA PHE A 54 75.93 10.21 30.72
C PHE A 54 76.96 11.09 29.98
N THR A 55 77.86 10.47 29.24
CA THR A 55 78.96 11.13 28.51
C THR A 55 78.92 10.87 27.00
N GLY A 56 77.99 10.03 26.56
CA GLY A 56 77.81 9.65 25.18
C GLY A 56 77.06 10.67 24.33
N VAL A 57 76.61 10.21 23.16
CA VAL A 57 75.74 10.98 22.25
C VAL A 57 74.36 10.36 22.28
N PHE A 58 73.33 11.15 22.58
CA PHE A 58 71.94 10.75 22.40
C PHE A 58 71.31 11.61 21.30
N ASP A 59 71.16 11.01 20.14
CA ASP A 59 70.49 11.60 19.00
C ASP A 59 69.02 11.15 19.00
N GLY A 60 68.14 12.06 19.38
CA GLY A 60 66.70 11.85 19.29
C GLY A 60 66.23 11.68 17.86
N ASN A 61 67.06 12.04 16.85
CA ASN A 61 66.77 11.84 15.44
C ASN A 61 65.37 12.34 15.08
N GLY A 62 64.98 13.49 15.65
CA GLY A 62 63.67 14.14 15.50
C GLY A 62 62.46 13.39 16.06
N LYS A 63 62.69 12.30 16.80
CA LYS A 63 61.63 11.51 17.44
C LYS A 63 61.26 12.07 18.81
N LYS A 64 60.10 11.63 19.29
CA LYS A 64 59.50 12.06 20.55
C LYS A 64 59.42 10.94 21.55
N ILE A 65 59.48 11.29 22.83
CA ILE A 65 59.08 10.41 23.93
C ILE A 65 57.82 11.01 24.56
N ILE A 66 56.72 10.25 24.53
CA ILE A 66 55.37 10.72 24.86
C ILE A 66 54.96 10.17 26.22
N GLY A 67 54.40 11.00 27.11
CA GLY A 67 53.79 10.52 28.35
C GLY A 67 54.77 10.04 29.43
N LEU A 68 56.08 10.35 29.31
CA LEU A 68 57.12 9.94 30.27
C LEU A 68 56.78 10.37 31.71
N THR A 69 56.78 9.42 32.64
CA THR A 69 56.57 9.69 34.07
C THR A 69 57.83 9.34 34.87
N ILE A 70 58.34 10.31 35.62
CA ILE A 70 59.40 10.15 36.62
C ILE A 70 58.90 10.79 37.92
N ASN A 71 58.70 10.00 38.97
CA ASN A 71 58.13 10.46 40.24
C ASN A 71 59.04 10.10 41.41
N ARG A 72 60.13 10.86 41.56
CA ARG A 72 61.20 10.60 42.52
C ARG A 72 61.41 11.80 43.46
N PRO A 73 60.41 12.18 44.28
CA PRO A 73 60.37 13.46 45.01
C PRO A 73 61.50 13.68 46.03
N LYS A 74 62.24 12.62 46.42
CA LYS A 74 63.39 12.72 47.34
C LYS A 74 64.75 12.65 46.63
N THR A 75 64.76 12.52 45.30
CA THR A 75 65.97 12.31 44.51
C THR A 75 66.38 13.62 43.85
N ASN A 76 67.68 13.92 43.86
CA ASN A 76 68.24 15.07 43.15
C ASN A 76 68.68 14.66 41.74
N ASN A 77 68.86 15.62 40.83
CA ASN A 77 69.27 15.39 39.44
C ASN A 77 68.26 14.51 38.70
N VAL A 78 67.06 15.05 38.48
CA VAL A 78 65.92 14.30 37.93
C VAL A 78 65.47 14.91 36.61
N GLY A 79 65.48 14.07 35.57
CA GLY A 79 65.00 14.29 34.20
C GLY A 79 65.08 12.96 33.45
N LEU A 80 64.76 12.93 32.15
CA LEU A 80 65.07 11.73 31.34
C LEU A 80 66.54 11.35 31.51
N PHE A 81 67.42 12.35 31.51
CA PHE A 81 68.80 12.25 31.96
C PHE A 81 68.92 12.86 33.35
N GLY A 82 69.44 12.10 34.31
CA GLY A 82 69.69 12.62 35.65
C GLY A 82 70.85 13.60 35.64
N TYR A 83 72.00 13.14 35.15
CA TYR A 83 73.24 13.93 35.09
C TYR A 83 74.00 13.68 33.78
N THR A 84 74.45 14.75 33.10
CA THR A 84 75.29 14.66 31.90
C THR A 84 76.68 15.26 32.13
N GLY A 85 77.70 14.63 31.56
CA GLY A 85 79.09 15.07 31.63
C GLY A 85 79.47 16.03 30.50
N LYS A 86 80.68 16.63 30.59
CA LYS A 86 81.15 17.70 29.68
C LYS A 86 81.18 17.32 28.20
N ASP A 87 81.47 16.06 27.89
CA ASP A 87 81.60 15.56 26.51
C ASP A 87 80.28 15.03 25.93
N CYS A 88 79.20 15.05 26.73
CA CYS A 88 77.87 14.59 26.31
C CYS A 88 77.29 15.50 25.21
N THR A 89 76.58 14.88 24.26
CA THR A 89 75.66 15.59 23.35
C THR A 89 74.28 14.96 23.38
N ILE A 90 73.25 15.74 23.71
CA ILE A 90 71.84 15.35 23.53
C ILE A 90 71.27 16.26 22.45
N LYS A 91 70.70 15.70 21.40
CA LYS A 91 70.15 16.50 20.31
C LYS A 91 68.89 15.94 19.69
N ASP A 92 68.12 16.80 19.05
CA ASP A 92 67.02 16.43 18.15
C ASP A 92 65.91 15.59 18.83
N LEU A 93 65.52 15.93 20.07
CA LEU A 93 64.62 15.13 20.92
C LEU A 93 63.45 15.93 21.51
N GLY A 94 62.22 15.42 21.36
CA GLY A 94 61.02 15.97 22.01
C GLY A 94 60.53 15.14 23.20
N LEU A 95 60.16 15.79 24.30
CA LEU A 95 59.40 15.19 25.41
C LEU A 95 57.98 15.77 25.43
N GLU A 96 56.99 14.97 25.08
CA GLU A 96 55.61 15.41 24.92
C GLU A 96 54.69 14.86 26.02
N GLY A 97 54.07 15.74 26.80
CA GLY A 97 53.24 15.35 27.93
C GLY A 97 54.01 14.62 29.04
N GLY A 98 53.30 13.88 29.88
CA GLY A 98 53.91 13.19 31.04
C GLY A 98 54.24 14.11 32.21
N SER A 99 55.03 13.62 33.16
CA SER A 99 55.42 14.39 34.34
C SER A 99 56.77 13.98 34.93
N VAL A 100 57.59 14.96 35.29
CA VAL A 100 58.87 14.77 35.99
C VAL A 100 58.80 15.45 37.36
N ARG A 101 59.06 14.69 38.42
CA ARG A 101 59.07 15.14 39.80
C ARG A 101 60.34 14.69 40.54
N GLY A 102 61.08 15.65 41.10
CA GLY A 102 62.30 15.41 41.88
C GLY A 102 62.41 16.31 43.11
N SER A 103 63.60 16.35 43.74
CA SER A 103 63.94 17.22 44.87
C SER A 103 64.76 18.44 44.39
N TRP A 104 66.07 18.32 44.19
CA TRP A 104 66.94 19.39 43.69
C TRP A 104 67.42 19.09 42.27
N TYR A 105 67.60 20.12 41.44
CA TYR A 105 68.05 19.99 40.04
C TYR A 105 67.11 19.11 39.23
N VAL A 106 65.94 19.66 38.92
CA VAL A 106 64.88 18.92 38.21
C VAL A 106 64.61 19.60 36.88
N GLY A 107 64.77 18.87 35.78
CA GLY A 107 64.43 19.32 34.43
C GLY A 107 63.63 18.25 33.72
N GLY A 108 62.75 18.64 32.79
CA GLY A 108 61.99 17.65 32.02
C GLY A 108 62.90 16.71 31.24
N LEU A 109 63.92 17.28 30.57
CA LEU A 109 64.88 16.52 29.79
C LEU A 109 66.13 16.16 30.59
N VAL A 110 66.75 17.13 31.27
CA VAL A 110 67.99 16.90 32.04
C VAL A 110 67.92 17.50 33.44
N GLY A 111 68.26 16.73 34.47
CA GLY A 111 68.37 17.24 35.84
C GLY A 111 69.53 18.25 35.99
N CYS A 112 70.75 17.78 35.79
CA CYS A 112 71.98 18.58 35.83
C CYS A 112 72.84 18.34 34.58
N SER A 113 73.24 19.42 33.88
CA SER A 113 73.95 19.32 32.60
C SER A 113 75.29 20.06 32.56
N ASP A 114 76.37 19.33 32.27
CA ASP A 114 77.67 19.90 31.89
C ASP A 114 77.94 19.81 30.37
N GLY A 115 77.11 19.08 29.63
CA GLY A 115 77.28 18.79 28.20
C GLY A 115 76.57 19.74 27.23
N THR A 116 76.46 19.33 25.97
CA THR A 116 75.73 20.07 24.92
C THR A 116 74.32 19.52 24.74
N ILE A 117 73.32 20.40 24.80
CA ILE A 117 71.92 20.09 24.50
C ILE A 117 71.46 21.00 23.36
N THR A 118 71.01 20.43 22.25
CA THR A 118 70.62 21.23 21.08
C THR A 118 69.38 20.69 20.39
N THR A 119 68.46 21.56 19.94
CA THR A 119 67.29 21.13 19.18
C THR A 119 66.37 20.17 19.97
N CYS A 120 66.06 20.50 21.23
CA CYS A 120 65.21 19.67 22.10
C CYS A 120 64.04 20.45 22.71
N TYR A 121 62.95 19.76 23.07
CA TYR A 121 61.83 20.42 23.75
C TYR A 121 61.12 19.58 24.82
N VAL A 122 60.38 20.26 25.72
CA VAL A 122 59.55 19.64 26.76
C VAL A 122 58.19 20.32 26.88
N THR A 123 57.11 19.53 26.92
CA THR A 123 55.74 19.99 27.23
C THR A 123 55.10 19.28 28.44
N GLY A 124 55.84 18.35 29.08
CA GLY A 124 55.38 17.66 30.29
C GLY A 124 55.51 18.48 31.56
N ARG A 125 54.70 18.18 32.59
CA ARG A 125 54.75 18.87 33.89
C ARG A 125 56.09 18.62 34.58
N VAL A 126 56.77 19.68 35.05
CA VAL A 126 58.03 19.54 35.80
C VAL A 126 57.88 20.15 37.19
N SER A 127 58.21 19.40 38.23
CA SER A 127 58.07 19.87 39.62
C SER A 127 59.18 19.38 40.54
N GLY A 128 59.57 20.20 41.51
CA GLY A 128 60.55 19.85 42.52
C GLY A 128 60.71 20.93 43.58
N ASP A 129 61.62 20.71 44.52
CA ASP A 129 61.78 21.57 45.70
C ASP A 129 62.71 22.77 45.43
N LYS A 130 63.77 22.59 44.62
CA LYS A 130 64.75 23.64 44.35
C LYS A 130 65.44 23.48 43.00
N MET A 131 65.69 24.60 42.31
CA MET A 131 66.35 24.64 40.99
C MET A 131 65.65 23.70 39.99
N VAL A 132 64.38 24.02 39.75
CA VAL A 132 63.51 23.34 38.79
C VAL A 132 63.51 24.18 37.51
N GLY A 133 63.71 23.53 36.36
CA GLY A 133 63.62 24.19 35.05
C GLY A 133 62.77 23.39 34.09
N GLY A 134 62.15 24.05 33.11
CA GLY A 134 61.23 23.39 32.18
C GLY A 134 61.90 22.31 31.33
N LEU A 135 63.07 22.62 30.78
CA LEU A 135 63.90 21.70 29.98
C LEU A 135 65.05 21.12 30.83
N VAL A 136 65.84 21.97 31.49
CA VAL A 136 67.02 21.57 32.28
C VAL A 136 66.96 22.17 33.70
N GLY A 137 67.23 21.37 34.74
CA GLY A 137 67.19 21.84 36.13
C GLY A 137 68.36 22.77 36.50
N TYR A 138 69.58 22.39 36.12
CA TYR A 138 70.80 23.20 36.25
C TYR A 138 71.77 22.91 35.11
N SER A 139 72.40 23.95 34.56
CA SER A 139 73.33 23.80 33.44
C SER A 139 74.60 24.63 33.63
N GLN A 140 75.75 24.00 33.41
CA GLN A 140 77.04 24.66 33.12
C GLN A 140 77.49 24.42 31.67
N GLY A 141 76.75 23.60 30.92
CA GLY A 141 76.99 23.27 29.53
C GLY A 141 76.30 24.22 28.53
N THR A 142 76.29 23.82 27.25
CA THR A 142 75.73 24.63 26.15
C THR A 142 74.31 24.19 25.82
N ILE A 143 73.35 25.12 25.81
CA ILE A 143 71.95 24.87 25.42
C ILE A 143 71.61 25.79 24.24
N THR A 144 71.21 25.21 23.10
CA THR A 144 70.91 25.97 21.87
C THR A 144 69.68 25.42 21.18
N THR A 145 68.85 26.28 20.57
CA THR A 145 67.65 25.85 19.80
C THR A 145 66.72 24.91 20.57
N CYS A 146 66.57 25.11 21.89
CA CYS A 146 65.67 24.32 22.73
C CYS A 146 64.58 25.19 23.35
N TYR A 147 63.36 24.66 23.47
CA TYR A 147 62.23 25.35 24.11
C TYR A 147 61.48 24.47 25.10
N TYR A 148 60.61 25.07 25.90
CA TYR A 148 59.63 24.33 26.70
C TYR A 148 58.36 25.14 26.89
N ASP A 149 57.25 24.44 27.10
CA ASP A 149 55.96 25.08 27.37
C ASP A 149 55.86 25.48 28.85
N SER A 150 55.94 26.78 29.09
CA SER A 150 55.93 27.37 30.44
C SER A 150 54.63 27.12 31.22
N GLN A 151 53.50 26.91 30.53
CA GLN A 151 52.21 26.70 31.18
C GLN A 151 52.04 25.24 31.59
N THR A 152 52.38 24.30 30.71
CA THR A 152 52.26 22.86 30.99
C THR A 152 53.38 22.35 31.90
N THR A 153 54.61 22.82 31.71
CA THR A 153 55.72 22.52 32.64
C THR A 153 55.53 23.16 34.01
N GLY A 154 54.84 24.31 34.06
CA GLY A 154 54.71 25.15 35.26
C GLY A 154 55.99 25.89 35.63
N GLN A 155 56.94 26.02 34.70
CA GLN A 155 58.24 26.67 34.90
C GLN A 155 58.39 27.90 33.99
N SER A 156 59.22 28.87 34.38
CA SER A 156 59.41 30.13 33.64
C SER A 156 60.86 30.63 33.68
N ASP A 157 61.82 29.75 33.96
CA ASP A 157 63.23 30.09 34.12
C ASP A 157 63.94 30.44 32.81
N THR A 158 64.76 31.50 32.82
CA THR A 158 65.51 31.94 31.65
C THR A 158 66.95 31.41 31.70
N GLY A 159 67.50 31.02 30.53
CA GLY A 159 68.89 30.54 30.39
C GLY A 159 69.07 29.01 30.44
N LYS A 160 67.98 28.24 30.44
CA LYS A 160 67.99 26.76 30.42
C LYS A 160 67.05 26.16 29.36
N GLY A 161 66.83 26.92 28.29
CA GLY A 161 65.82 26.72 27.24
C GLY A 161 64.98 28.00 27.05
N GLU A 162 64.33 28.16 25.90
CA GLU A 162 63.37 29.24 25.66
C GLU A 162 61.99 28.89 26.24
N ALA A 163 61.53 29.67 27.22
CA ALA A 163 60.18 29.57 27.76
C ALA A 163 59.17 30.22 26.81
N LYS A 164 58.12 29.50 26.40
CA LYS A 164 56.99 30.05 25.65
C LYS A 164 55.67 29.52 26.21
N THR A 165 54.56 30.24 26.06
CA THR A 165 53.22 29.75 26.46
C THR A 165 52.66 28.74 25.47
N THR A 166 51.62 27.97 25.84
CA THR A 166 50.99 26.98 24.95
C THR A 166 50.51 27.60 23.64
N GLU A 167 50.01 28.85 23.69
CA GLU A 167 49.58 29.58 22.49
C GLU A 167 50.75 30.12 21.68
N GLU A 168 51.77 30.69 22.33
CA GLU A 168 52.94 31.21 21.62
C GLU A 168 53.69 30.10 20.87
N ILE A 169 53.79 28.90 21.44
CA ILE A 169 54.49 27.76 20.80
C ILE A 169 53.76 27.34 19.51
N LYS A 170 52.46 27.59 19.37
CA LYS A 170 51.70 27.22 18.17
C LYS A 170 51.72 28.28 17.06
N GLN A 171 52.50 29.36 17.24
CA GLN A 171 52.60 30.46 16.30
C GLN A 171 54.01 30.60 15.75
N GLN A 172 54.17 30.53 14.42
CA GLN A 172 55.51 30.53 13.82
C GLN A 172 56.29 31.81 14.14
N ALA A 173 55.58 32.94 14.25
CA ALA A 173 56.13 34.27 14.48
C ALA A 173 56.84 34.42 15.84
N THR A 174 56.63 33.52 16.79
CA THR A 174 57.18 33.64 18.16
C THR A 174 58.57 33.01 18.32
N PHE A 175 59.09 32.38 17.27
CA PHE A 175 60.39 31.70 17.22
C PHE A 175 61.41 32.50 16.41
N GLU A 176 62.01 33.52 17.03
CA GLU A 176 63.00 34.38 16.39
C GLU A 176 64.32 33.61 16.13
N GLY A 177 64.82 33.64 14.90
CA GLY A 177 66.04 32.94 14.48
C GLY A 177 65.86 31.46 14.10
N TRP A 178 64.64 30.94 14.12
CA TRP A 178 64.33 29.56 13.73
C TRP A 178 64.06 29.45 12.22
N ASP A 179 64.67 28.46 11.56
CA ASP A 179 64.48 28.22 10.12
C ASP A 179 63.29 27.27 9.88
N PHE A 180 62.09 27.83 9.72
CA PHE A 180 60.90 27.07 9.30
C PHE A 180 60.87 26.77 7.80
N THR A 181 61.85 27.26 7.03
CA THR A 181 61.96 26.93 5.59
C THR A 181 62.76 25.66 5.36
N LYS A 182 63.68 25.31 6.27
CA LYS A 182 64.57 24.15 6.13
C LYS A 182 64.56 23.17 7.30
N THR A 183 64.39 23.63 8.53
CA THR A 183 64.61 22.80 9.73
C THR A 183 63.31 22.46 10.44
N TRP A 184 62.39 23.41 10.58
CA TRP A 184 61.15 23.25 11.36
C TRP A 184 59.89 23.37 10.48
N GLN A 185 58.79 22.78 10.94
CA GLN A 185 57.44 22.86 10.41
C GLN A 185 56.45 23.05 11.56
N LEU A 186 55.39 23.80 11.31
CA LEU A 186 54.35 24.14 12.29
C LEU A 186 53.02 24.24 11.54
N VAL A 187 51.97 23.63 12.07
CA VAL A 187 50.60 23.92 11.64
C VAL A 187 50.06 25.01 12.55
N GLU A 188 49.92 26.22 12.02
CA GLU A 188 49.56 27.42 12.77
C GLU A 188 48.31 27.18 13.64
N GLY A 189 48.42 27.42 14.95
CA GLY A 189 47.35 27.24 15.93
C GLY A 189 47.01 25.78 16.29
N MET A 190 47.57 24.79 15.60
CA MET A 190 47.17 23.37 15.73
C MET A 190 48.27 22.47 16.28
N SER A 191 49.54 22.68 15.90
CA SER A 191 50.66 21.85 16.34
C SER A 191 51.73 22.65 17.07
N TYR A 192 52.57 21.98 17.84
CA TYR A 192 53.88 22.51 18.24
C TYR A 192 54.87 22.41 17.05
N PRO A 193 55.98 23.18 17.01
CA PRO A 193 56.99 23.06 15.97
C PRO A 193 57.61 21.67 15.99
N TYR A 194 57.66 21.03 14.84
CA TYR A 194 58.31 19.74 14.64
C TYR A 194 59.33 19.87 13.50
N LEU A 195 60.28 18.95 13.42
CA LEU A 195 61.34 19.03 12.41
C LEU A 195 60.78 18.66 11.01
N ARG A 196 61.12 19.46 9.99
CA ARG A 196 60.60 19.34 8.61
C ARG A 196 61.03 18.04 7.92
N GLU A 197 62.17 17.49 8.30
CA GLU A 197 62.66 16.19 7.82
C GLU A 197 61.81 14.99 8.32
N PHE A 198 60.82 15.25 9.19
CA PHE A 198 59.97 14.26 9.86
C PHE A 198 58.47 14.43 9.58
N GLY A 199 58.11 15.16 8.52
CA GLY A 199 56.81 14.98 7.87
C GLY A 199 56.78 13.61 7.17
N GLU A 200 56.81 12.52 7.92
CA GLU A 200 56.47 11.21 7.37
C GLU A 200 55.01 11.28 6.97
N GLU A 201 54.80 11.32 5.67
CA GLU A 201 53.51 11.13 5.04
C GLU A 201 52.75 9.99 5.76
N CYS A 202 51.64 10.34 6.41
CA CYS A 202 50.77 9.38 7.07
C CYS A 202 50.22 8.43 6.02
N SER A 203 50.47 7.14 6.18
CA SER A 203 49.92 6.13 5.28
C SER A 203 48.51 5.77 5.71
N LEU A 204 47.58 5.75 4.77
CA LEU A 204 46.23 5.24 4.99
C LEU A 204 46.05 3.92 4.25
N VAL A 205 45.75 2.88 5.00
CA VAL A 205 45.33 1.59 4.45
C VAL A 205 43.83 1.46 4.67
N VAL A 206 43.07 1.52 3.58
CA VAL A 206 41.63 1.20 3.59
C VAL A 206 41.46 -0.21 3.05
N SER A 207 40.80 -1.05 3.82
CA SER A 207 40.48 -2.44 3.45
C SER A 207 38.98 -2.69 3.55
N ALA A 208 38.52 -3.80 2.99
CA ALA A 208 37.12 -4.19 3.00
C ALA A 208 36.97 -5.60 3.59
N ILE A 209 35.94 -5.80 4.42
CA ILE A 209 35.46 -7.11 4.86
C ILE A 209 34.08 -7.33 4.23
N GLY A 210 33.86 -8.48 3.62
CA GLY A 210 32.67 -8.75 2.79
C GLY A 210 32.93 -8.46 1.31
N SER A 211 31.87 -8.19 0.54
CA SER A 211 31.99 -7.87 -0.89
C SER A 211 31.66 -6.41 -1.16
N GLY A 212 32.66 -5.66 -1.59
CA GLY A 212 32.56 -4.25 -1.95
C GLY A 212 33.93 -3.69 -2.30
N THR A 213 33.95 -2.43 -2.73
CA THR A 213 35.18 -1.69 -3.02
C THR A 213 35.30 -0.48 -2.11
N VAL A 214 36.53 -0.05 -1.87
CA VAL A 214 36.84 1.16 -1.12
C VAL A 214 37.75 2.05 -1.96
N ARG A 215 37.51 3.37 -1.93
CA ARG A 215 38.42 4.37 -2.51
C ARG A 215 39.24 5.04 -1.40
N SER A 216 40.42 5.53 -1.77
CA SER A 216 41.41 6.21 -0.90
C SER A 216 42.41 5.30 -0.16
N SER A 217 42.69 4.09 -0.68
CA SER A 217 43.77 3.25 -0.16
C SER A 217 45.11 3.52 -0.87
N GLY A 218 46.20 3.60 -0.10
CA GLY A 218 47.57 3.57 -0.63
C GLY A 218 48.21 4.92 -0.93
N ALA A 219 47.55 6.03 -0.60
CA ALA A 219 48.16 7.35 -0.65
C ALA A 219 48.85 7.71 0.67
N LYS A 220 49.85 8.56 0.50
CA LYS A 220 50.70 9.13 1.52
C LYS A 220 50.17 10.54 1.76
N TYR A 221 49.73 10.83 2.97
CA TYR A 221 48.98 12.03 3.32
C TYR A 221 49.79 12.94 4.24
N SER A 222 49.65 14.24 4.09
CA SER A 222 50.27 15.18 5.03
C SER A 222 49.57 15.10 6.40
N TYR A 223 50.32 15.30 7.48
CA TYR A 223 49.72 15.47 8.80
C TYR A 223 48.75 16.67 8.78
N GLY A 224 47.53 16.46 9.27
CA GLY A 224 46.41 17.40 9.25
C GLY A 224 45.54 17.34 7.98
N GLU A 225 45.92 16.54 6.97
CA GLU A 225 45.14 16.41 5.73
C GLU A 225 43.80 15.70 5.99
N THR A 226 42.72 16.24 5.42
CA THR A 226 41.40 15.61 5.47
C THR A 226 41.19 14.72 4.25
N VAL A 227 40.89 13.44 4.49
CA VAL A 227 40.73 12.41 3.46
C VAL A 227 39.27 12.00 3.36
N SER A 228 38.74 11.98 2.13
CA SER A 228 37.41 11.41 1.84
C SER A 228 37.50 9.90 1.68
N LEU A 229 36.62 9.17 2.35
CA LEU A 229 36.48 7.73 2.26
C LEU A 229 35.15 7.41 1.56
N ILE A 230 35.18 6.48 0.62
CA ILE A 230 33.98 6.00 -0.07
C ILE A 230 34.02 4.48 -0.09
N ALA A 231 32.99 3.86 0.46
CA ALA A 231 32.69 2.45 0.36
C ALA A 231 31.58 2.24 -0.68
N THR A 232 31.78 1.30 -1.61
CA THR A 232 30.80 0.94 -2.63
C THR A 232 30.53 -0.56 -2.54
N PRO A 233 29.38 -0.97 -1.98
CA PRO A 233 29.02 -2.38 -1.88
C PRO A 233 28.96 -3.04 -3.27
N SER A 234 29.27 -4.34 -3.32
CA SER A 234 28.97 -5.16 -4.51
C SER A 234 27.48 -5.50 -4.56
N ASP A 235 26.98 -5.91 -5.73
CA ASP A 235 25.61 -6.39 -5.90
C ASP A 235 25.26 -7.46 -4.84
N GLY A 236 24.10 -7.30 -4.19
CA GLY A 236 23.64 -8.18 -3.11
C GLY A 236 24.31 -7.94 -1.74
N TYR A 237 25.11 -6.89 -1.59
CA TYR A 237 25.71 -6.48 -0.32
C TYR A 237 25.33 -5.03 0.00
N PHE A 238 25.31 -4.69 1.29
CA PHE A 238 25.19 -3.32 1.79
C PHE A 238 26.40 -2.94 2.63
N PHE A 239 26.63 -1.64 2.77
CA PHE A 239 27.66 -1.09 3.64
C PHE A 239 27.14 -1.09 5.10
N ASP A 240 27.85 -1.79 5.97
CA ASP A 240 27.48 -2.03 7.37
C ASP A 240 28.21 -1.08 8.35
N GLY A 241 29.23 -0.37 7.88
CA GLY A 241 29.94 0.64 8.68
C GLY A 241 31.45 0.64 8.51
N TRP A 242 32.07 1.70 9.01
CA TRP A 242 33.52 1.86 9.07
C TRP A 242 34.06 1.39 10.43
N GLY A 243 35.13 0.59 10.42
CA GLY A 243 35.88 0.17 11.60
C GLY A 243 37.35 0.60 11.54
N GLY A 244 38.02 0.59 12.70
CA GLY A 244 39.48 0.77 12.78
C GLY A 244 40.01 2.20 12.94
N GLY A 245 39.15 3.22 13.05
CA GLY A 245 39.59 4.59 13.36
C GLY A 245 38.46 5.61 13.50
N ASN A 246 38.81 6.84 13.90
CA ASN A 246 37.89 7.96 14.07
C ASN A 246 37.57 8.63 12.72
N VAL A 247 36.61 8.07 11.98
CA VAL A 247 35.96 8.74 10.85
C VAL A 247 34.87 9.68 11.36
N ALA A 248 34.53 10.71 10.59
CA ALA A 248 33.56 11.73 10.99
C ALA A 248 32.15 11.15 11.21
N ASP A 249 31.77 10.21 10.33
CA ASP A 249 30.55 9.42 10.41
C ASP A 249 30.89 7.96 10.05
N ALA A 250 30.69 7.05 11.01
CA ALA A 250 31.03 5.65 10.87
C ALA A 250 29.94 4.82 10.16
N THR A 251 28.71 5.33 10.04
CA THR A 251 27.59 4.62 9.41
C THR A 251 27.35 5.08 7.97
N ALA A 252 27.85 6.26 7.59
CA ALA A 252 27.79 6.73 6.21
C ALA A 252 28.82 6.06 5.29
N ALA A 253 28.37 5.46 4.19
CA ALA A 253 29.23 4.87 3.15
C ALA A 253 30.20 5.88 2.50
N SER A 254 29.89 7.18 2.58
CA SER A 254 30.78 8.29 2.23
C SER A 254 31.03 9.16 3.45
N THR A 255 32.29 9.28 3.87
CA THR A 255 32.67 9.99 5.10
C THR A 255 34.03 10.68 4.93
N THR A 256 34.47 11.40 5.96
CA THR A 256 35.81 12.04 5.99
C THR A 256 36.58 11.66 7.24
N MET A 257 37.90 11.80 7.20
CA MET A 257 38.76 11.66 8.37
C MET A 257 39.96 12.59 8.29
N VAL A 258 40.51 12.99 9.45
CA VAL A 258 41.75 13.77 9.51
C VAL A 258 42.93 12.84 9.77
N MET A 259 44.00 13.03 9.00
CA MET A 259 45.25 12.28 9.14
C MET A 259 46.14 12.92 10.21
N ASP A 260 46.25 12.28 11.38
CA ASP A 260 47.15 12.68 12.47
C ASP A 260 48.30 11.68 12.69
N CYS A 261 48.21 10.50 12.05
CA CYS A 261 49.19 9.44 12.03
C CYS A 261 48.83 8.45 10.91
N SER A 262 49.65 7.42 10.68
CA SER A 262 49.27 6.32 9.78
C SER A 262 48.09 5.53 10.36
N LYS A 263 47.05 5.28 9.56
CA LYS A 263 45.78 4.66 10.01
C LYS A 263 45.39 3.46 9.15
N LYS A 264 44.66 2.53 9.76
CA LYS A 264 44.02 1.39 9.07
C LYS A 264 42.52 1.49 9.25
N ILE A 265 41.79 1.65 8.15
CA ILE A 265 40.33 1.71 8.13
C ILE A 265 39.79 0.48 7.42
N ILE A 266 38.66 -0.02 7.91
CA ILE A 266 37.98 -1.20 7.36
C ILE A 266 36.56 -0.80 7.01
N ALA A 267 36.16 -0.95 5.75
CA ALA A 267 34.76 -0.95 5.37
C ALA A 267 34.16 -2.34 5.61
N HIS A 268 33.07 -2.43 6.35
CA HIS A 268 32.31 -3.65 6.52
C HIS A 268 31.17 -3.70 5.51
N PHE A 269 31.05 -4.80 4.79
CA PHE A 269 29.95 -5.10 3.88
C PHE A 269 29.27 -6.39 4.33
N ARG A 270 27.94 -6.35 4.45
CA ARG A 270 27.13 -7.54 4.77
C ARG A 270 26.25 -7.90 3.60
N LYS A 271 25.98 -9.19 3.44
CA LYS A 271 25.11 -9.69 2.37
C LYS A 271 23.66 -9.35 2.72
N MET A 272 22.88 -8.91 1.75
CA MET A 272 21.43 -8.75 1.87
C MET A 272 20.75 -10.13 1.77
N TYR A 273 19.59 -10.27 2.40
CA TYR A 273 18.72 -11.42 2.21
C TYR A 273 17.82 -11.20 0.99
N GLU A 274 17.97 -12.05 -0.02
CA GLU A 274 17.09 -12.04 -1.20
C GLU A 274 15.80 -12.78 -0.89
N ILE A 275 14.65 -12.13 -1.14
CA ILE A 275 13.33 -12.74 -1.02
C ILE A 275 12.79 -12.97 -2.43
N ARG A 276 12.47 -14.23 -2.74
CA ARG A 276 11.99 -14.69 -4.06
C ARG A 276 10.64 -15.38 -3.98
N THR A 277 10.25 -15.82 -2.79
CA THR A 277 9.07 -16.64 -2.52
C THR A 277 8.28 -16.10 -1.34
N LEU A 278 6.99 -16.47 -1.29
CA LEU A 278 6.11 -16.11 -0.17
C LEU A 278 6.59 -16.68 1.17
N ALA A 279 7.18 -17.88 1.18
CA ALA A 279 7.74 -18.48 2.39
C ALA A 279 8.94 -17.68 2.94
N GLU A 280 9.83 -17.20 2.05
CA GLU A 280 10.95 -16.34 2.44
C GLU A 280 10.45 -14.97 2.96
N LEU A 281 9.37 -14.43 2.38
CA LEU A 281 8.73 -13.22 2.90
C LEU A 281 8.22 -13.43 4.34
N GLN A 282 7.58 -14.55 4.63
CA GLN A 282 7.11 -14.86 5.98
C GLN A 282 8.26 -15.06 6.97
N ALA A 283 9.41 -15.58 6.52
CA ALA A 283 10.61 -15.82 7.32
C ALA A 283 11.36 -14.54 7.74
N VAL A 284 11.01 -13.37 7.20
CA VAL A 284 11.56 -12.07 7.64
C VAL A 284 11.37 -11.85 9.15
N LYS A 285 10.32 -12.44 9.72
CA LYS A 285 10.06 -12.39 11.18
C LYS A 285 11.17 -13.01 12.03
N ASP A 286 12.02 -13.86 11.44
CA ASP A 286 13.08 -14.57 12.16
C ASP A 286 14.36 -13.72 12.35
N ASP A 287 14.54 -12.65 11.56
CA ASP A 287 15.64 -11.68 11.70
C ASP A 287 15.15 -10.26 11.40
N LEU A 288 14.50 -9.64 12.38
CA LEU A 288 13.86 -8.32 12.26
C LEU A 288 14.83 -7.14 12.07
N ALA A 289 16.13 -7.35 12.26
CA ALA A 289 17.19 -6.38 12.00
C ALA A 289 17.87 -6.58 10.64
N GLY A 290 17.44 -7.61 9.88
CA GLY A 290 18.01 -7.96 8.59
C GLY A 290 17.78 -6.90 7.51
N HIS A 291 18.60 -6.98 6.45
CA HIS A 291 18.44 -6.17 5.24
C HIS A 291 17.94 -7.06 4.11
N TYR A 292 16.72 -6.80 3.66
CA TYR A 292 15.97 -7.63 2.72
C TYR A 292 15.77 -6.92 1.40
N VAL A 293 15.84 -7.67 0.31
CA VAL A 293 15.52 -7.19 -1.03
C VAL A 293 14.58 -8.16 -1.74
N LEU A 294 13.44 -7.68 -2.24
CA LEU A 294 12.59 -8.47 -3.11
C LEU A 294 13.26 -8.60 -4.49
N MET A 295 13.32 -9.83 -4.98
CA MET A 295 13.88 -10.10 -6.31
C MET A 295 12.80 -10.34 -7.36
N ASN A 296 11.59 -10.70 -6.93
CA ASN A 296 10.43 -10.99 -7.76
C ASN A 296 9.17 -10.36 -7.17
N ASP A 297 8.15 -10.15 -7.99
CA ASP A 297 6.79 -10.00 -7.49
C ASP A 297 6.36 -11.29 -6.78
N ILE A 298 5.65 -11.16 -5.66
CA ILE A 298 5.20 -12.26 -4.81
C ILE A 298 3.67 -12.35 -4.90
N ASP A 299 3.16 -13.47 -5.42
CA ASP A 299 1.75 -13.83 -5.26
C ASP A 299 1.55 -14.38 -3.83
N ALA A 300 0.79 -13.63 -3.02
CA ALA A 300 0.45 -13.92 -1.64
C ALA A 300 -1.01 -14.38 -1.48
N SER A 301 -1.71 -14.74 -2.56
CA SER A 301 -3.13 -15.15 -2.51
C SER A 301 -3.37 -16.39 -1.64
N GLU A 302 -2.41 -17.30 -1.52
CA GLU A 302 -2.54 -18.49 -0.66
C GLU A 302 -2.61 -18.16 0.84
N THR A 303 -2.12 -16.96 1.24
CA THR A 303 -2.14 -16.53 2.64
C THR A 303 -3.55 -16.51 3.20
N LYS A 304 -4.60 -16.39 2.36
CA LYS A 304 -6.01 -16.45 2.78
C LYS A 304 -6.36 -17.70 3.60
N THR A 305 -5.65 -18.82 3.39
CA THR A 305 -5.88 -20.08 4.12
C THR A 305 -4.86 -20.35 5.24
N TRP A 306 -3.84 -19.50 5.38
CA TRP A 306 -2.82 -19.68 6.40
C TRP A 306 -3.35 -19.38 7.81
N ASN A 307 -2.71 -19.99 8.81
CA ASN A 307 -2.98 -19.76 10.23
C ASN A 307 -4.46 -19.90 10.58
N ASP A 308 -5.08 -21.01 10.18
CA ASP A 308 -6.51 -21.31 10.37
C ASP A 308 -7.43 -20.21 9.81
N GLY A 309 -7.04 -19.65 8.65
CA GLY A 309 -7.76 -18.57 7.97
C GLY A 309 -7.47 -17.16 8.51
N ALA A 310 -6.59 -17.02 9.51
CA ALA A 310 -6.16 -15.72 10.04
C ALA A 310 -5.23 -14.95 9.08
N GLY A 311 -4.73 -15.57 8.02
CA GLY A 311 -3.89 -14.89 7.04
C GLY A 311 -2.40 -14.95 7.34
N PHE A 312 -1.63 -14.12 6.63
CA PHE A 312 -0.21 -13.88 6.88
C PHE A 312 0.02 -13.40 8.33
N GLU A 313 1.17 -13.75 8.90
CA GLU A 313 1.58 -13.28 10.23
C GLU A 313 2.41 -11.99 10.09
N PRO A 314 1.95 -10.85 10.65
CA PRO A 314 2.64 -9.57 10.53
C PRO A 314 4.13 -9.63 10.92
N ILE A 315 4.97 -8.93 10.18
CA ILE A 315 6.40 -8.79 10.45
C ILE A 315 6.61 -7.73 11.54
N GLY A 316 7.24 -8.14 12.64
CA GLY A 316 7.46 -7.28 13.80
C GLY A 316 6.22 -7.15 14.68
N THR A 317 6.43 -7.23 15.99
CA THR A 317 5.40 -7.20 17.03
C THR A 317 5.56 -5.96 17.91
N GLU A 318 4.66 -5.81 18.89
CA GLU A 318 4.77 -4.73 19.88
C GLU A 318 6.12 -4.75 20.62
N ASP A 319 6.56 -5.93 21.03
CA ASP A 319 7.77 -6.15 21.84
C ASP A 319 9.03 -6.25 20.98
N GLU A 320 8.90 -6.77 19.76
CA GLU A 320 10.01 -6.97 18.82
C GLU A 320 9.68 -6.30 17.48
N PRO A 321 9.91 -4.98 17.34
CA PRO A 321 9.59 -4.27 16.11
C PRO A 321 10.62 -4.57 15.00
N PHE A 322 10.21 -4.43 13.74
CA PHE A 322 11.13 -4.48 12.60
C PHE A 322 12.05 -3.26 12.58
N THR A 323 13.36 -3.46 12.73
CA THR A 323 14.38 -2.40 12.77
C THR A 323 15.30 -2.40 11.55
N GLY A 324 15.15 -3.38 10.66
CA GLY A 324 15.97 -3.56 9.48
C GLY A 324 15.62 -2.66 8.29
N VAL A 325 16.12 -3.07 7.12
CA VAL A 325 15.81 -2.46 5.83
C VAL A 325 15.03 -3.46 4.98
N PHE A 326 13.88 -3.04 4.45
CA PHE A 326 13.10 -3.81 3.49
C PHE A 326 13.02 -3.04 2.17
N ASP A 327 13.77 -3.48 1.18
CA ASP A 327 13.81 -2.93 -0.16
C ASP A 327 12.93 -3.76 -1.09
N GLY A 328 11.78 -3.23 -1.49
CA GLY A 328 10.89 -3.86 -2.45
C GLY A 328 11.49 -3.87 -3.86
N ASN A 329 12.51 -3.06 -4.17
CA ASN A 329 13.22 -3.06 -5.46
C ASN A 329 12.27 -2.99 -6.67
N GLY A 330 11.22 -2.17 -6.54
CA GLY A 330 10.16 -2.01 -7.54
C GLY A 330 9.27 -3.25 -7.72
N LYS A 331 9.21 -4.13 -6.73
CA LYS A 331 8.40 -5.37 -6.75
C LYS A 331 7.14 -5.26 -5.92
N LYS A 332 6.19 -6.13 -6.27
CA LYS A 332 4.84 -6.15 -5.72
C LYS A 332 4.60 -7.39 -4.88
N ILE A 333 3.76 -7.25 -3.85
CA ILE A 333 3.14 -8.37 -3.14
C ILE A 333 1.64 -8.30 -3.43
N ILE A 334 1.10 -9.35 -4.04
CA ILE A 334 -0.23 -9.36 -4.65
C ILE A 334 -1.15 -10.32 -3.87
N GLY A 335 -2.38 -9.93 -3.53
CA GLY A 335 -3.38 -10.81 -2.92
C GLY A 335 -3.13 -11.14 -1.44
N LEU A 336 -2.29 -10.37 -0.74
CA LEU A 336 -1.95 -10.60 0.67
C LEU A 336 -3.18 -10.52 1.58
N THR A 337 -3.47 -11.56 2.36
CA THR A 337 -4.59 -11.59 3.32
C THR A 337 -4.08 -11.60 4.76
N ILE A 338 -4.58 -10.69 5.60
CA ILE A 338 -4.36 -10.65 7.07
C ILE A 338 -5.71 -10.42 7.76
N LYS A 339 -6.22 -11.43 8.47
CA LYS A 339 -7.56 -11.43 9.09
C LYS A 339 -7.49 -11.63 10.60
N ARG A 340 -7.07 -10.58 11.31
CA ARG A 340 -6.80 -10.60 12.76
C ARG A 340 -7.65 -9.57 13.50
N ARG A 341 -8.98 -9.61 13.31
CA ARG A 341 -9.97 -8.60 13.76
C ARG A 341 -9.90 -8.19 15.24
N ASN A 342 -9.34 -9.03 16.11
CA ASN A 342 -9.25 -8.78 17.55
C ASN A 342 -7.83 -8.38 18.02
N ALA A 343 -6.85 -8.35 17.12
CA ALA A 343 -5.46 -8.04 17.43
C ALA A 343 -5.08 -6.63 16.99
N ASP A 344 -4.11 -6.06 17.71
CA ASP A 344 -3.55 -4.74 17.44
C ASP A 344 -2.27 -4.88 16.59
N TYR A 345 -1.78 -3.78 16.00
CA TYR A 345 -0.55 -3.73 15.19
C TYR A 345 -0.61 -4.60 13.94
N ILE A 346 -1.54 -4.27 13.04
CA ILE A 346 -1.86 -5.10 11.88
C ILE A 346 -1.49 -4.39 10.57
N GLY A 347 -0.63 -5.04 9.80
CA GLY A 347 -0.20 -4.70 8.44
C GLY A 347 0.78 -5.77 7.95
N LEU A 348 1.35 -5.64 6.75
CA LEU A 348 2.48 -6.51 6.36
C LEU A 348 3.58 -6.45 7.44
N PHE A 349 3.87 -5.24 7.92
CA PHE A 349 4.63 -5.01 9.13
C PHE A 349 3.67 -4.62 10.26
N GLY A 350 3.69 -5.35 11.37
CA GLY A 350 2.86 -5.02 12.52
C GLY A 350 3.34 -3.73 13.18
N LYS A 351 4.63 -3.69 13.50
CA LYS A 351 5.30 -2.52 14.07
C LYS A 351 6.72 -2.37 13.55
N THR A 352 7.12 -1.15 13.21
CA THR A 352 8.50 -0.82 12.86
C THR A 352 9.19 0.00 13.95
N GLY A 353 10.49 -0.23 14.13
CA GLY A 353 11.33 0.37 15.15
C GLY A 353 12.00 1.66 14.68
N GLU A 354 12.81 2.23 15.56
CA GLU A 354 13.63 3.40 15.25
C GLU A 354 14.60 3.07 14.10
N ASP A 355 14.81 4.03 13.19
CA ASP A 355 15.68 3.94 12.01
C ASP A 355 15.36 2.84 10.97
N SER A 356 14.24 2.13 11.13
CA SER A 356 13.75 1.17 10.12
C SER A 356 13.54 1.84 8.76
N THR A 357 13.80 1.11 7.67
CA THR A 357 13.57 1.61 6.30
C THR A 357 12.72 0.62 5.52
N ILE A 358 11.60 1.07 4.96
CA ILE A 358 10.79 0.30 4.00
C ILE A 358 10.68 1.13 2.73
N LYS A 359 11.13 0.60 1.60
CA LYS A 359 11.10 1.36 0.35
C LYS A 359 10.79 0.53 -0.88
N ASP A 360 10.33 1.20 -1.93
CA ASP A 360 10.18 0.67 -3.29
C ASP A 360 9.29 -0.60 -3.34
N LEU A 361 8.24 -0.65 -2.50
CA LEU A 361 7.33 -1.79 -2.33
C LEU A 361 5.85 -1.47 -2.66
N GLY A 362 5.24 -2.29 -3.52
CA GLY A 362 3.82 -2.22 -3.83
C GLY A 362 3.00 -3.35 -3.20
N LEU A 363 1.88 -3.02 -2.56
CA LEU A 363 0.87 -4.00 -2.11
C LEU A 363 -0.36 -3.90 -2.99
N GLU A 364 -0.65 -4.97 -3.74
CA GLU A 364 -1.80 -5.01 -4.63
C GLU A 364 -2.83 -6.03 -4.16
N ASP A 365 -4.11 -5.65 -4.23
CA ASP A 365 -5.24 -6.52 -3.86
C ASP A 365 -5.12 -7.13 -2.45
N ASN A 366 -4.51 -6.40 -1.52
CA ASN A 366 -4.40 -6.85 -0.13
C ASN A 366 -5.75 -6.79 0.61
N SER A 367 -5.96 -7.67 1.59
CA SER A 367 -7.13 -7.68 2.46
C SER A 367 -6.69 -7.73 3.91
N VAL A 368 -6.73 -6.58 4.58
CA VAL A 368 -6.21 -6.42 5.95
C VAL A 368 -7.35 -6.07 6.91
N SER A 369 -7.49 -6.84 8.00
CA SER A 369 -8.42 -6.55 9.09
C SER A 369 -7.80 -6.76 10.46
N GLY A 370 -7.98 -5.76 11.34
CA GLY A 370 -7.41 -5.70 12.69
C GLY A 370 -8.31 -4.98 13.70
N LYS A 371 -7.79 -4.72 14.89
CA LYS A 371 -8.48 -3.94 15.95
C LYS A 371 -7.92 -2.53 16.06
N LYS A 372 -6.70 -2.35 16.58
CA LYS A 372 -6.01 -1.05 16.65
C LYS A 372 -4.74 -1.03 15.81
N TYR A 373 -4.35 0.15 15.32
CA TYR A 373 -3.14 0.36 14.52
C TYR A 373 -3.13 -0.54 13.29
N VAL A 374 -4.04 -0.23 12.36
CA VAL A 374 -4.28 -1.07 11.17
C VAL A 374 -3.92 -0.30 9.91
N GLY A 375 -2.90 -0.78 9.20
CA GLY A 375 -2.47 -0.27 7.91
C GLY A 375 -2.33 -1.40 6.90
N GLY A 376 -2.42 -1.10 5.61
CA GLY A 376 -2.09 -2.09 4.57
C GLY A 376 -0.64 -2.54 4.67
N LEU A 377 0.27 -1.58 4.80
CA LEU A 377 1.72 -1.81 4.86
C LEU A 377 2.24 -1.89 6.30
N VAL A 378 1.95 -0.89 7.14
CA VAL A 378 2.45 -0.84 8.53
C VAL A 378 1.31 -0.57 9.52
N GLY A 379 1.23 -1.35 10.60
CA GLY A 379 0.33 -1.04 11.71
C GLY A 379 0.75 0.22 12.45
N LEU A 380 1.93 0.21 13.08
CA LEU A 380 2.53 1.36 13.77
C LEU A 380 3.99 1.58 13.36
N GLN A 381 4.34 2.81 12.98
CA GLN A 381 5.73 3.22 12.69
C GLN A 381 6.28 4.09 13.82
N ARG A 382 7.42 3.70 14.42
CA ARG A 382 8.12 4.50 15.45
C ARG A 382 8.93 5.66 14.85
N ASN A 383 9.34 6.58 15.74
CA ASN A 383 10.14 7.75 15.37
C ASN A 383 11.48 7.33 14.73
N GLY A 384 11.98 8.11 13.77
CA GLY A 384 13.22 7.81 13.04
C GLY A 384 13.05 6.82 11.86
N GLY A 385 11.98 6.03 11.82
CA GLY A 385 11.71 5.14 10.67
C GLY A 385 11.35 5.91 9.39
N THR A 386 11.65 5.33 8.23
CA THR A 386 11.37 5.91 6.91
C THR A 386 10.57 4.94 6.03
N ILE A 387 9.55 5.46 5.34
CA ILE A 387 8.76 4.75 4.34
C ILE A 387 8.76 5.57 3.05
N THR A 388 9.22 4.99 1.94
CA THR A 388 9.42 5.76 0.69
C THR A 388 9.08 4.96 -0.56
N ASN A 389 8.42 5.57 -1.55
CA ASN A 389 8.06 4.91 -2.81
C ASN A 389 7.20 3.65 -2.61
N CYS A 390 6.27 3.68 -1.66
CA CYS A 390 5.43 2.54 -1.32
C CYS A 390 3.95 2.81 -1.59
N TYR A 391 3.19 1.76 -1.88
CA TYR A 391 1.74 1.90 -2.04
C TYR A 391 0.93 0.68 -1.63
N ALA A 392 -0.37 0.89 -1.39
CA ALA A 392 -1.34 -0.17 -1.12
C ALA A 392 -2.69 0.07 -1.84
N THR A 393 -3.21 -0.94 -2.54
CA THR A 393 -4.47 -0.82 -3.32
C THR A 393 -5.65 -1.61 -2.75
N GLY A 394 -5.38 -2.46 -1.76
CA GLY A 394 -6.35 -3.36 -1.17
C GLY A 394 -7.13 -2.79 0.03
N ARG A 395 -8.19 -3.51 0.43
CA ARG A 395 -9.11 -3.07 1.50
C ARG A 395 -8.46 -3.20 2.88
N VAL A 396 -8.61 -2.15 3.70
CA VAL A 396 -8.19 -2.12 5.11
C VAL A 396 -9.39 -1.87 6.02
N SER A 397 -9.52 -2.66 7.08
CA SER A 397 -10.60 -2.50 8.07
C SER A 397 -10.11 -2.65 9.51
N GLY A 398 -10.58 -1.79 10.41
CA GLY A 398 -10.21 -1.86 11.81
C GLY A 398 -11.20 -1.18 12.75
N LYS A 399 -10.85 -1.04 14.02
CA LYS A 399 -11.65 -0.29 15.00
C LYS A 399 -11.10 1.12 15.21
N GLU A 400 -9.79 1.24 15.42
CA GLU A 400 -9.12 2.49 15.82
C GLU A 400 -7.75 2.63 15.14
N TYR A 401 -7.41 3.85 14.72
CA TYR A 401 -6.18 4.17 13.97
C TYR A 401 -6.05 3.31 12.71
N VAL A 402 -6.92 3.57 11.75
CA VAL A 402 -7.01 2.79 10.50
C VAL A 402 -6.59 3.67 9.33
N GLY A 403 -5.58 3.25 8.57
CA GLY A 403 -5.19 3.92 7.32
C GLY A 403 -4.97 2.95 6.17
N GLY A 404 -5.07 3.44 4.94
CA GLY A 404 -4.87 2.59 3.76
C GLY A 404 -3.45 2.05 3.67
N LEU A 405 -2.45 2.85 4.05
CA LEU A 405 -1.04 2.45 4.06
C LEU A 405 -0.53 2.23 5.50
N LEU A 406 -0.82 3.17 6.41
CA LEU A 406 -0.37 3.11 7.81
C LEU A 406 -1.50 3.32 8.81
N GLY A 407 -1.49 2.55 9.91
CA GLY A 407 -2.39 2.80 11.04
C GLY A 407 -2.01 4.07 11.79
N GLU A 408 -0.78 4.12 12.32
CA GLU A 408 -0.19 5.26 13.01
C GLU A 408 1.27 5.48 12.61
N SER A 409 1.70 6.74 12.49
CA SER A 409 3.08 7.08 12.13
C SER A 409 3.71 8.18 13.01
N TYR A 410 4.92 7.92 13.49
CA TYR A 410 5.81 8.89 14.13
C TYR A 410 7.04 9.25 13.25
N GLY A 411 7.16 8.65 12.06
CA GLY A 411 8.35 8.73 11.22
C GLY A 411 8.17 9.62 9.99
N THR A 412 8.95 9.34 8.95
CA THR A 412 8.81 10.03 7.64
C THR A 412 8.15 9.11 6.62
N ILE A 413 7.14 9.63 5.93
CA ILE A 413 6.45 8.99 4.82
C ILE A 413 6.62 9.90 3.59
N THR A 414 7.19 9.38 2.52
CA THR A 414 7.49 10.19 1.33
C THR A 414 7.17 9.45 0.06
N THR A 415 6.52 10.10 -0.91
CA THR A 415 6.29 9.51 -2.23
C THR A 415 5.48 8.20 -2.13
N CYS A 416 4.36 8.22 -1.41
CA CYS A 416 3.57 7.03 -1.13
C CYS A 416 2.08 7.23 -1.41
N TYR A 417 1.34 6.16 -1.68
CA TYR A 417 -0.10 6.30 -1.93
C TYR A 417 -0.98 5.12 -1.51
N ALA A 418 -2.27 5.38 -1.32
CA ALA A 418 -3.27 4.34 -1.02
C ALA A 418 -4.57 4.53 -1.80
N THR A 419 -5.04 3.48 -2.47
CA THR A 419 -6.24 3.53 -3.34
C THR A 419 -7.35 2.57 -2.89
N GLY A 420 -7.08 1.74 -1.89
CA GLY A 420 -8.04 0.76 -1.36
C GLY A 420 -9.04 1.33 -0.36
N ARG A 421 -10.22 0.72 -0.27
CA ARG A 421 -11.26 1.11 0.71
C ARG A 421 -10.75 0.99 2.15
N VAL A 422 -10.94 2.05 2.94
CA VAL A 422 -10.58 2.09 4.37
C VAL A 422 -11.85 2.21 5.21
N SER A 423 -12.01 1.34 6.21
CA SER A 423 -13.18 1.38 7.10
C SER A 423 -12.78 1.20 8.57
N GLY A 424 -13.20 2.12 9.43
CA GLY A 424 -12.97 2.03 10.86
C GLY A 424 -14.09 2.65 11.69
N ARG A 425 -13.99 2.59 13.02
CA ARG A 425 -15.00 3.15 13.93
C ARG A 425 -14.60 4.50 14.52
N TRP A 426 -13.30 4.77 14.72
CA TRP A 426 -12.83 5.95 15.44
C TRP A 426 -12.02 6.89 14.53
N THR A 427 -10.70 6.75 14.51
CA THR A 427 -9.78 7.53 13.67
C THR A 427 -9.47 6.76 12.39
N VAL A 428 -9.79 7.36 11.24
CA VAL A 428 -9.66 6.73 9.92
C VAL A 428 -9.12 7.74 8.90
N GLY A 429 -8.05 7.39 8.18
CA GLY A 429 -7.52 8.20 7.09
C GLY A 429 -7.34 7.40 5.81
N GLY A 430 -7.42 8.03 4.64
CA GLY A 430 -7.20 7.33 3.37
C GLY A 430 -5.79 6.75 3.23
N LEU A 431 -4.76 7.48 3.66
CA LEU A 431 -3.37 7.02 3.68
C LEU A 431 -2.92 6.59 5.08
N VAL A 432 -3.09 7.47 6.07
CA VAL A 432 -2.62 7.27 7.46
C VAL A 432 -3.77 7.51 8.43
N GLY A 433 -3.99 6.59 9.37
CA GLY A 433 -4.98 6.79 10.43
C GLY A 433 -4.63 8.00 11.30
N GLU A 434 -3.50 7.94 11.99
CA GLU A 434 -2.97 9.03 12.81
C GLU A 434 -1.49 9.30 12.54
N SER A 435 -1.10 10.58 12.51
CA SER A 435 0.26 10.98 12.19
C SER A 435 0.81 12.05 13.13
N TYR A 436 1.98 11.73 13.69
CA TYR A 436 2.87 12.60 14.46
C TYR A 436 4.11 13.04 13.65
N GLY A 437 4.30 12.44 12.47
CA GLY A 437 5.51 12.56 11.66
C GLY A 437 5.39 13.49 10.45
N THR A 438 6.31 13.34 9.50
CA THR A 438 6.32 14.11 8.25
C THR A 438 5.78 13.28 7.10
N ILE A 439 4.81 13.83 6.37
CA ILE A 439 4.22 13.22 5.18
C ILE A 439 4.44 14.17 4.00
N THR A 440 5.06 13.68 2.92
CA THR A 440 5.41 14.51 1.76
C THR A 440 5.19 13.79 0.44
N ASN A 441 4.67 14.47 -0.58
CA ASN A 441 4.41 13.89 -1.91
C ASN A 441 3.57 12.61 -1.86
N CYS A 442 2.50 12.59 -1.07
CA CYS A 442 1.66 11.40 -0.92
C CYS A 442 0.21 11.65 -1.34
N TYR A 443 -0.52 10.60 -1.69
CA TYR A 443 -1.95 10.76 -1.99
C TYR A 443 -2.84 9.57 -1.59
N ALA A 444 -4.16 9.81 -1.51
CA ALA A 444 -5.15 8.78 -1.29
C ALA A 444 -6.43 8.95 -2.14
N THR A 445 -7.04 7.84 -2.55
CA THR A 445 -8.27 7.84 -3.38
C THR A 445 -9.31 6.79 -2.97
N GLY A 446 -8.98 5.89 -2.03
CA GLY A 446 -9.92 4.88 -1.58
C GLY A 446 -11.05 5.47 -0.73
N SER A 447 -12.27 4.93 -0.86
CA SER A 447 -13.40 5.37 -0.03
C SER A 447 -13.09 5.25 1.46
N VAL A 448 -13.32 6.31 2.24
CA VAL A 448 -13.02 6.35 3.68
C VAL A 448 -14.31 6.37 4.48
N ARG A 449 -14.52 5.37 5.35
CA ARG A 449 -15.68 5.32 6.27
C ARG A 449 -15.21 5.23 7.72
N GLY A 450 -15.70 6.13 8.57
CA GLY A 450 -15.29 6.26 9.97
C GLY A 450 -16.43 6.81 10.84
N GLY A 451 -16.20 6.90 12.16
CA GLY A 451 -17.23 7.39 13.11
C GLY A 451 -16.87 8.64 13.90
N ARG A 452 -15.59 9.06 13.99
CA ARG A 452 -15.20 10.22 14.81
C ARG A 452 -14.22 11.17 14.14
N SER A 453 -13.04 10.70 13.76
CA SER A 453 -11.98 11.50 13.15
C SER A 453 -11.65 10.90 11.79
N ILE A 454 -12.22 11.49 10.75
CA ILE A 454 -12.13 10.99 9.37
C ILE A 454 -11.38 12.03 8.56
N GLY A 455 -10.47 11.59 7.68
CA GLY A 455 -9.83 12.47 6.72
C GLY A 455 -9.51 11.76 5.41
N GLY A 456 -9.55 12.50 4.31
CA GLY A 456 -9.33 11.96 2.97
C GLY A 456 -7.91 11.39 2.79
N LEU A 457 -6.91 12.03 3.42
CA LEU A 457 -5.52 11.53 3.46
C LEU A 457 -5.11 11.08 4.86
N VAL A 458 -5.26 11.94 5.88
CA VAL A 458 -4.89 11.62 7.27
C VAL A 458 -6.10 11.78 8.19
N GLY A 459 -6.38 10.80 9.05
CA GLY A 459 -7.52 10.85 9.97
C GLY A 459 -7.32 11.85 11.11
N LEU A 460 -6.15 11.85 11.75
CA LEU A 460 -5.75 12.81 12.77
C LEU A 460 -4.27 13.17 12.64
N GLN A 461 -3.94 14.45 12.80
CA GLN A 461 -2.57 14.98 12.69
C GLN A 461 -2.19 15.69 13.99
N GLU A 462 -1.12 15.25 14.65
CA GLU A 462 -0.66 15.79 15.94
C GLU A 462 0.85 16.13 15.91
N ASN A 463 1.21 17.41 15.82
CA ASN A 463 2.59 17.93 15.84
C ASN A 463 3.49 17.62 14.62
N GLY A 464 3.04 16.82 13.66
CA GLY A 464 3.78 16.53 12.42
C GLY A 464 3.54 17.54 11.28
N THR A 465 4.16 17.31 10.12
CA THR A 465 4.02 18.15 8.90
C THR A 465 3.45 17.37 7.72
N ILE A 466 2.56 18.01 6.95
CA ILE A 466 2.04 17.49 5.69
C ILE A 466 2.37 18.50 4.60
N THR A 467 3.02 18.07 3.52
CA THR A 467 3.48 18.95 2.44
C THR A 467 3.24 18.28 1.09
N THR A 468 2.70 19.02 0.12
CA THR A 468 2.47 18.53 -1.26
C THR A 468 1.76 17.16 -1.32
N CYS A 469 0.77 16.98 -0.44
CA CYS A 469 -0.03 15.75 -0.36
C CYS A 469 -1.50 16.01 -0.68
N TYR A 470 -2.12 15.07 -1.38
CA TYR A 470 -3.43 15.27 -2.00
C TYR A 470 -4.38 14.11 -1.71
N TYR A 471 -5.68 14.33 -1.81
CA TYR A 471 -6.64 13.24 -1.85
C TYR A 471 -7.80 13.59 -2.76
N ASP A 472 -8.41 12.56 -3.34
CA ASP A 472 -9.57 12.73 -4.18
C ASP A 472 -10.83 12.81 -3.31
N SER A 473 -11.43 14.00 -3.27
CA SER A 473 -12.62 14.30 -2.47
C SER A 473 -13.88 13.54 -2.90
N GLN A 474 -13.98 13.17 -4.17
CA GLN A 474 -15.15 12.49 -4.72
C GLN A 474 -15.12 11.00 -4.39
N THR A 475 -13.95 10.37 -4.51
CA THR A 475 -13.80 8.92 -4.27
C THR A 475 -13.59 8.58 -2.80
N THR A 476 -12.86 9.42 -2.04
CA THR A 476 -12.73 9.25 -0.58
C THR A 476 -14.04 9.59 0.15
N GLY A 477 -14.87 10.45 -0.44
CA GLY A 477 -16.07 11.02 0.18
C GLY A 477 -15.76 12.04 1.29
N GLN A 478 -14.54 12.59 1.34
CA GLN A 478 -14.10 13.54 2.36
C GLN A 478 -13.72 14.89 1.74
N SER A 479 -13.76 15.96 2.53
CA SER A 479 -13.39 17.32 2.10
C SER A 479 -12.87 18.15 3.28
N ASP A 480 -11.98 17.56 4.08
CA ASP A 480 -11.35 18.17 5.24
C ASP A 480 -10.15 19.07 4.91
N THR A 481 -9.84 20.02 5.80
CA THR A 481 -8.73 20.97 5.64
C THR A 481 -7.59 20.70 6.62
N GLY A 482 -6.35 20.95 6.21
CA GLY A 482 -5.16 20.85 7.07
C GLY A 482 -4.61 19.44 7.26
N LYS A 483 -5.14 18.44 6.56
CA LYS A 483 -4.69 17.03 6.63
C LYS A 483 -4.36 16.44 5.26
N GLY A 484 -4.00 17.30 4.30
CA GLY A 484 -3.91 17.02 2.86
C GLY A 484 -4.79 18.02 2.09
N GLU A 485 -4.49 18.23 0.82
CA GLU A 485 -5.28 19.09 -0.05
C GLU A 485 -6.30 18.25 -0.85
N ALA A 486 -7.58 18.61 -0.71
CA ALA A 486 -8.65 18.01 -1.48
C ALA A 486 -8.55 18.40 -2.96
N LYS A 487 -8.65 17.42 -3.84
CA LYS A 487 -8.83 17.62 -5.29
C LYS A 487 -10.01 16.81 -5.79
N THR A 488 -10.58 17.19 -6.91
CA THR A 488 -11.54 16.38 -7.67
C THR A 488 -10.82 15.26 -8.41
N THR A 489 -11.55 14.22 -8.84
CA THR A 489 -10.99 13.15 -9.68
C THR A 489 -10.35 13.70 -10.94
N GLU A 490 -11.02 14.66 -11.60
CA GLU A 490 -10.47 15.32 -12.79
C GLU A 490 -9.15 16.03 -12.50
N GLU A 491 -9.08 16.83 -11.42
CA GLU A 491 -7.82 17.48 -11.05
C GLU A 491 -6.72 16.47 -10.72
N MET A 492 -7.07 15.35 -10.10
CA MET A 492 -6.14 14.26 -9.77
C MET A 492 -5.62 13.53 -11.02
N TYR A 493 -6.25 13.69 -12.19
CA TYR A 493 -5.81 13.13 -13.48
C TYR A 493 -4.96 14.10 -14.30
N GLN A 494 -4.68 15.29 -13.76
CA GLN A 494 -3.96 16.35 -14.47
C GLN A 494 -2.59 16.59 -13.85
N GLN A 495 -1.51 16.34 -14.59
CA GLN A 495 -0.14 16.46 -14.07
C GLN A 495 0.13 17.85 -13.47
N SER A 496 -0.44 18.89 -14.09
CA SER A 496 -0.24 20.29 -13.68
C SER A 496 -0.81 20.64 -12.30
N THR A 497 -1.63 19.78 -11.69
CA THR A 497 -2.24 20.05 -10.38
C THR A 497 -1.38 19.59 -9.21
N PHE A 498 -0.31 18.83 -9.47
CA PHE A 498 0.61 18.29 -8.47
C PHE A 498 1.86 19.17 -8.33
N ASP A 499 1.83 20.06 -7.34
CA ASP A 499 2.93 20.99 -7.09
C ASP A 499 4.16 20.29 -6.52
N GLY A 500 5.31 20.46 -7.18
CA GLY A 500 6.60 19.95 -6.69
C GLY A 500 6.86 18.46 -6.90
N TRP A 501 5.99 17.76 -7.63
CA TRP A 501 6.16 16.34 -7.95
C TRP A 501 7.08 16.13 -9.17
N ASP A 502 7.99 15.14 -9.10
CA ASP A 502 8.91 14.81 -10.19
C ASP A 502 8.33 13.72 -11.11
N PHE A 503 7.62 14.15 -12.16
CA PHE A 503 7.11 13.24 -13.20
C PHE A 503 8.17 12.78 -14.21
N ALA A 504 9.39 13.35 -14.16
CA ALA A 504 10.48 12.92 -15.03
C ALA A 504 11.16 11.66 -14.49
N LYS A 505 11.19 11.47 -13.16
CA LYS A 505 11.94 10.36 -12.54
C LYS A 505 11.10 9.48 -11.61
N THR A 506 10.15 10.05 -10.91
CA THR A 506 9.49 9.37 -9.78
C THR A 506 8.07 8.95 -10.14
N TRP A 507 7.28 9.90 -10.61
CA TRP A 507 5.87 9.71 -10.93
C TRP A 507 5.65 9.58 -12.43
N GLN A 508 4.52 8.97 -12.78
CA GLN A 508 3.93 8.98 -14.11
C GLN A 508 2.44 9.29 -13.96
N ILE A 509 1.83 9.86 -14.98
CA ILE A 509 0.39 10.09 -15.04
C ILE A 509 -0.05 10.03 -16.51
N VAL A 510 -1.19 9.42 -16.78
CA VAL A 510 -1.83 9.48 -18.09
C VAL A 510 -2.88 10.58 -18.03
N GLU A 511 -2.60 11.71 -18.68
CA GLU A 511 -3.42 12.93 -18.61
C GLU A 511 -4.90 12.64 -18.91
N GLY A 512 -5.78 13.03 -17.99
CA GLY A 512 -7.23 12.83 -18.08
C GLY A 512 -7.71 11.38 -17.92
N VAL A 513 -6.81 10.43 -17.64
CA VAL A 513 -7.14 9.00 -17.58
C VAL A 513 -6.80 8.37 -16.23
N SER A 514 -5.69 8.76 -15.62
CA SER A 514 -5.18 8.04 -14.44
C SER A 514 -4.73 8.94 -13.30
N TYR A 515 -4.80 8.41 -12.08
CA TYR A 515 -4.04 8.97 -10.94
C TYR A 515 -2.53 8.86 -11.21
N PRO A 516 -1.68 9.65 -10.52
CA PRO A 516 -0.24 9.47 -10.58
C PRO A 516 0.18 8.09 -10.05
N TYR A 517 1.11 7.42 -10.70
CA TYR A 517 1.68 6.15 -10.24
C TYR A 517 3.20 6.19 -10.25
N LEU A 518 3.81 5.32 -9.45
CA LEU A 518 5.27 5.29 -9.29
C LEU A 518 5.91 4.61 -10.50
N ARG A 519 6.81 5.33 -11.18
CA ARG A 519 7.52 4.89 -12.39
C ARG A 519 8.29 3.57 -12.17
N GLU A 520 8.76 3.34 -10.96
CA GLU A 520 9.57 2.18 -10.59
C GLU A 520 8.84 0.83 -10.71
N PHE A 521 7.50 0.81 -10.61
CA PHE A 521 6.71 -0.44 -10.67
C PHE A 521 6.24 -0.81 -12.10
N GLY A 522 6.67 -0.04 -13.09
CA GLY A 522 6.46 -0.30 -14.52
C GLY A 522 5.12 0.21 -15.06
N ASP A 523 5.08 0.30 -16.39
CA ASP A 523 3.91 0.73 -17.16
C ASP A 523 2.95 -0.43 -17.46
N GLU A 524 3.20 -1.67 -17.00
CA GLU A 524 2.46 -2.86 -17.45
C GLU A 524 1.58 -3.50 -16.37
N CYS A 525 0.26 -3.45 -16.59
CA CYS A 525 -0.74 -4.24 -15.86
C CYS A 525 -0.97 -5.58 -16.55
N SER A 526 -1.41 -6.60 -15.81
CA SER A 526 -1.81 -7.90 -16.37
C SER A 526 -3.30 -8.08 -16.25
N LEU A 527 -3.92 -8.66 -17.27
CA LEU A 527 -5.33 -9.02 -17.26
C LEU A 527 -5.50 -10.52 -17.47
N VAL A 528 -6.15 -11.18 -16.49
CA VAL A 528 -6.55 -12.58 -16.59
C VAL A 528 -8.04 -12.64 -16.87
N VAL A 529 -8.43 -13.03 -18.07
CA VAL A 529 -9.83 -13.24 -18.44
C VAL A 529 -10.10 -14.73 -18.53
N SER A 530 -11.17 -15.17 -17.87
CA SER A 530 -11.59 -16.58 -17.83
C SER A 530 -13.07 -16.73 -18.12
N ALA A 531 -13.51 -17.96 -18.33
CA ALA A 531 -14.89 -18.31 -18.65
C ALA A 531 -15.40 -19.42 -17.73
N ILE A 532 -16.65 -19.30 -17.27
CA ILE A 532 -17.39 -20.35 -16.58
C ILE A 532 -18.58 -20.72 -17.48
N GLY A 533 -18.77 -22.02 -17.74
CA GLY A 533 -19.70 -22.51 -18.76
C GLY A 533 -19.01 -22.81 -20.09
N SER A 534 -19.75 -22.74 -21.21
CA SER A 534 -19.19 -22.99 -22.55
C SER A 534 -19.20 -21.72 -23.40
N GLY A 535 -18.00 -21.20 -23.66
CA GLY A 535 -17.76 -20.01 -24.46
C GLY A 535 -16.27 -19.68 -24.50
N THR A 536 -15.91 -18.67 -25.28
CA THR A 536 -14.55 -18.13 -25.33
C THR A 536 -14.53 -16.68 -24.88
N VAL A 537 -13.40 -16.24 -24.35
CA VAL A 537 -13.18 -14.86 -23.91
C VAL A 537 -11.94 -14.28 -24.56
N THR A 538 -11.98 -13.00 -24.90
CA THR A 538 -10.85 -12.22 -25.42
C THR A 538 -10.75 -10.91 -24.64
N PRO A 539 -9.57 -10.47 -24.22
CA PRO A 539 -8.25 -11.07 -24.42
C PRO A 539 -7.84 -11.99 -23.27
N SER A 540 -7.12 -13.09 -23.54
CA SER A 540 -6.66 -14.01 -22.49
C SER A 540 -5.18 -13.79 -22.14
N GLY A 541 -4.87 -13.42 -20.90
CA GLY A 541 -3.51 -13.49 -20.34
C GLY A 541 -2.51 -12.50 -20.93
N ALA A 542 -2.96 -11.31 -21.33
CA ALA A 542 -2.13 -10.27 -21.92
C ALA A 542 -1.69 -9.21 -20.90
N LYS A 543 -0.58 -8.54 -21.22
CA LYS A 543 -0.10 -7.35 -20.51
C LYS A 543 -0.53 -6.10 -21.26
N TYR A 544 -0.85 -5.07 -20.50
CA TYR A 544 -1.43 -3.82 -20.98
C TYR A 544 -0.73 -2.66 -20.31
N SER A 545 -0.69 -1.51 -20.98
CA SER A 545 -0.20 -0.32 -20.35
C SER A 545 -1.12 0.13 -19.20
N TYR A 546 -0.58 0.70 -18.14
CA TYR A 546 -1.36 1.33 -17.09
C TYR A 546 -2.15 2.51 -17.68
N GLY A 547 -3.46 2.54 -17.43
CA GLY A 547 -4.43 3.43 -18.05
C GLY A 547 -4.98 2.96 -19.40
N GLU A 548 -4.49 1.85 -19.96
CA GLU A 548 -5.02 1.31 -21.22
C GLU A 548 -6.44 0.78 -21.04
N THR A 549 -7.35 1.19 -21.93
CA THR A 549 -8.71 0.64 -22.00
C THR A 549 -8.70 -0.61 -22.88
N VAL A 550 -9.06 -1.74 -22.29
CA VAL A 550 -9.05 -3.06 -22.92
C VAL A 550 -10.49 -3.48 -23.24
N SER A 551 -10.75 -3.91 -24.48
CA SER A 551 -12.03 -4.48 -24.89
C SER A 551 -12.14 -5.93 -24.44
N LEU A 552 -13.17 -6.27 -23.67
CA LEU A 552 -13.52 -7.63 -23.28
C LEU A 552 -14.63 -8.15 -24.19
N ILE A 553 -14.44 -9.34 -24.76
CA ILE A 553 -15.41 -9.99 -25.63
C ILE A 553 -15.63 -11.42 -25.14
N ALA A 554 -16.88 -11.74 -24.84
CA ALA A 554 -17.37 -13.07 -24.53
C ALA A 554 -18.14 -13.61 -25.73
N THR A 555 -17.78 -14.78 -26.21
CA THR A 555 -18.46 -15.45 -27.33
C THR A 555 -19.01 -16.79 -26.83
N PRO A 556 -20.33 -16.91 -26.62
CA PRO A 556 -20.94 -18.17 -26.21
C PRO A 556 -20.69 -19.28 -27.24
N SER A 557 -20.54 -20.52 -26.78
CA SER A 557 -20.57 -21.69 -27.68
C SER A 557 -21.99 -21.98 -28.16
N ASP A 558 -22.14 -22.77 -29.22
CA ASP A 558 -23.43 -23.27 -29.69
C ASP A 558 -24.25 -23.87 -28.52
N GLY A 559 -25.51 -23.42 -28.37
CA GLY A 559 -26.39 -23.84 -27.29
C GLY A 559 -26.12 -23.19 -25.93
N TYR A 560 -25.31 -22.13 -25.88
CA TYR A 560 -25.08 -21.31 -24.68
C TYR A 560 -25.36 -19.83 -24.97
N VAL A 561 -25.70 -19.10 -23.91
CA VAL A 561 -25.83 -17.64 -23.89
C VAL A 561 -24.84 -17.04 -22.91
N PHE A 562 -24.44 -15.80 -23.17
CA PHE A 562 -23.71 -15.00 -22.20
C PHE A 562 -24.66 -14.61 -21.05
N ASP A 563 -24.17 -14.74 -19.83
CA ASP A 563 -24.94 -14.54 -18.59
C ASP A 563 -24.35 -13.42 -17.70
N GLY A 564 -23.24 -12.80 -18.13
CA GLY A 564 -22.66 -11.64 -17.44
C GLY A 564 -21.15 -11.77 -17.21
N TRP A 565 -20.53 -10.63 -16.93
CA TRP A 565 -19.15 -10.50 -16.49
C TRP A 565 -19.08 -10.34 -14.97
N LEU A 566 -18.05 -10.90 -14.37
CA LEU A 566 -17.63 -10.57 -13.01
C LEU A 566 -16.20 -10.03 -13.05
N GLY A 567 -15.98 -8.80 -12.61
CA GLY A 567 -14.65 -8.19 -12.57
C GLY A 567 -14.71 -6.74 -12.09
N ARG A 568 -13.63 -6.28 -11.45
CA ARG A 568 -13.56 -4.89 -10.95
C ARG A 568 -13.44 -3.92 -12.13
N ASN A 569 -14.30 -2.90 -12.15
CA ASN A 569 -14.33 -1.85 -13.19
C ASN A 569 -14.51 -2.41 -14.61
N VAL A 570 -15.31 -3.47 -14.77
CA VAL A 570 -15.92 -3.78 -16.06
C VAL A 570 -16.98 -2.72 -16.32
N ALA A 571 -16.90 -2.02 -17.46
CA ALA A 571 -17.74 -0.86 -17.75
C ALA A 571 -19.23 -1.20 -17.75
N ASP A 572 -19.58 -2.31 -18.41
CA ASP A 572 -20.92 -2.90 -18.38
C ASP A 572 -20.78 -4.42 -18.30
N ALA A 573 -21.26 -4.98 -17.18
CA ALA A 573 -21.16 -6.39 -16.90
C ALA A 573 -22.23 -7.24 -17.61
N THR A 574 -23.25 -6.62 -18.20
CA THR A 574 -24.42 -7.33 -18.77
C THR A 574 -24.28 -7.60 -20.26
N THR A 575 -23.36 -6.91 -20.94
CA THR A 575 -23.10 -7.07 -22.38
C THR A 575 -21.91 -8.00 -22.64
N ALA A 576 -22.07 -8.84 -23.68
CA ALA A 576 -21.02 -9.78 -24.08
C ALA A 576 -19.76 -9.07 -24.61
N SER A 577 -19.88 -7.83 -25.08
CA SER A 577 -18.78 -6.97 -25.52
C SER A 577 -18.76 -5.71 -24.65
N THR A 578 -17.69 -5.51 -23.90
CA THR A 578 -17.55 -4.41 -22.92
C THR A 578 -16.11 -3.93 -22.83
N THR A 579 -15.80 -2.99 -21.94
CA THR A 579 -14.44 -2.50 -21.74
C THR A 579 -14.00 -2.50 -20.27
N MET A 580 -12.69 -2.45 -20.05
CA MET A 580 -12.08 -2.33 -18.73
C MET A 580 -10.83 -1.46 -18.82
N VAL A 581 -10.69 -0.48 -17.92
CA VAL A 581 -9.46 0.33 -17.80
C VAL A 581 -8.45 -0.39 -16.90
N MET A 582 -7.20 -0.49 -17.35
CA MET A 582 -6.13 -1.17 -16.63
C MET A 582 -5.44 -0.23 -15.64
N ASP A 583 -5.89 -0.21 -14.39
CA ASP A 583 -5.31 0.61 -13.30
C ASP A 583 -4.51 -0.22 -12.27
N SER A 584 -4.39 -1.52 -12.50
CA SER A 584 -3.76 -2.51 -11.62
C SER A 584 -3.76 -3.88 -12.32
N HIS A 585 -3.15 -4.90 -11.72
CA HIS A 585 -3.38 -6.28 -12.16
C HIS A 585 -4.85 -6.67 -11.91
N LYS A 586 -5.53 -7.18 -12.94
CA LYS A 586 -6.99 -7.45 -12.89
C LYS A 586 -7.35 -8.84 -13.36
N SER A 587 -8.53 -9.27 -12.95
CA SER A 587 -9.20 -10.45 -13.49
C SER A 587 -10.65 -10.15 -13.84
N ALA A 588 -11.14 -10.85 -14.87
CA ALA A 588 -12.54 -10.84 -15.28
C ALA A 588 -13.00 -12.26 -15.63
N VAL A 589 -14.25 -12.59 -15.32
CA VAL A 589 -14.85 -13.90 -15.59
C VAL A 589 -16.14 -13.70 -16.39
N ALA A 590 -16.24 -14.29 -17.58
CA ALA A 590 -17.49 -14.38 -18.31
C ALA A 590 -18.26 -15.63 -17.86
N TYR A 591 -19.55 -15.47 -17.59
CA TYR A 591 -20.46 -16.58 -17.34
C TYR A 591 -21.23 -16.91 -18.61
N PHE A 592 -21.32 -18.19 -18.91
CA PHE A 592 -22.11 -18.74 -20.00
C PHE A 592 -23.09 -19.76 -19.45
N ARG A 593 -24.37 -19.60 -19.77
CA ARG A 593 -25.42 -20.56 -19.39
C ARG A 593 -25.94 -21.30 -20.59
N LYS A 594 -26.38 -22.53 -20.36
CA LYS A 594 -26.97 -23.35 -21.42
C LYS A 594 -28.32 -22.75 -21.81
N MET A 595 -28.55 -22.66 -23.12
CA MET A 595 -29.82 -22.24 -23.73
C MET A 595 -30.57 -23.48 -24.24
N TYR A 596 -31.88 -23.50 -24.03
CA TYR A 596 -32.78 -24.54 -24.51
C TYR A 596 -33.69 -24.00 -25.61
N GLU A 597 -33.64 -24.63 -26.78
CA GLU A 597 -34.51 -24.30 -27.90
C GLU A 597 -35.88 -24.98 -27.75
N ILE A 598 -36.95 -24.21 -27.91
CA ILE A 598 -38.33 -24.72 -27.92
C ILE A 598 -38.86 -24.65 -29.35
N ARG A 599 -39.29 -25.79 -29.90
CA ARG A 599 -39.78 -25.93 -31.28
C ARG A 599 -41.20 -26.48 -31.35
N THR A 600 -41.69 -27.10 -30.27
CA THR A 600 -42.95 -27.81 -30.20
C THR A 600 -43.72 -27.51 -28.91
N LEU A 601 -45.02 -27.78 -28.92
CA LEU A 601 -45.88 -27.64 -27.73
C LEU A 601 -45.42 -28.55 -26.57
N ALA A 602 -44.90 -29.74 -26.86
CA ALA A 602 -44.39 -30.66 -25.84
C ALA A 602 -43.13 -30.12 -25.16
N GLU A 603 -42.21 -29.52 -25.92
CA GLU A 603 -41.01 -28.86 -25.37
C GLU A 603 -41.39 -27.61 -24.57
N LEU A 604 -42.40 -26.86 -25.00
CA LEU A 604 -42.94 -25.75 -24.23
C LEU A 604 -43.48 -26.23 -22.88
N GLN A 605 -44.24 -27.34 -22.87
CA GLN A 605 -44.79 -27.90 -21.63
C GLN A 605 -43.69 -28.43 -20.69
N ALA A 606 -42.53 -28.85 -21.23
CA ALA A 606 -41.39 -29.36 -20.46
C ALA A 606 -40.57 -28.25 -19.76
N VAL A 607 -40.84 -26.97 -20.03
CA VAL A 607 -40.18 -25.85 -19.31
C VAL A 607 -40.44 -25.93 -17.80
N LYS A 608 -41.56 -26.52 -17.38
CA LYS A 608 -41.87 -26.76 -15.96
C LYS A 608 -40.89 -27.70 -15.26
N ASP A 609 -40.08 -28.45 -16.00
CA ASP A 609 -39.11 -29.38 -15.45
C ASP A 609 -37.79 -28.67 -15.06
N ASP A 610 -37.54 -27.45 -15.56
CA ASP A 610 -36.40 -26.59 -15.18
C ASP A 610 -36.80 -25.10 -15.26
N LEU A 611 -37.43 -24.61 -14.20
CA LEU A 611 -37.99 -23.25 -14.12
C LEU A 611 -36.95 -22.12 -14.00
N ALA A 612 -35.67 -22.46 -13.83
CA ALA A 612 -34.55 -21.52 -13.83
C ALA A 612 -33.80 -21.48 -15.18
N GLY A 613 -34.22 -22.29 -16.16
CA GLY A 613 -33.58 -22.40 -17.47
C GLY A 613 -33.70 -21.16 -18.36
N HIS A 614 -32.86 -21.10 -19.40
CA HIS A 614 -32.90 -20.07 -20.43
C HIS A 614 -33.48 -20.68 -21.70
N TYR A 615 -34.66 -20.22 -22.11
CA TYR A 615 -35.45 -20.81 -23.17
C TYR A 615 -35.64 -19.82 -24.32
N VAL A 616 -35.56 -20.33 -25.55
CA VAL A 616 -35.79 -19.53 -26.76
C VAL A 616 -36.74 -20.26 -27.69
N LEU A 617 -37.82 -19.59 -28.11
CA LEU A 617 -38.70 -20.12 -29.14
C LEU A 617 -38.01 -20.03 -30.50
N MET A 618 -37.94 -21.16 -31.18
CA MET A 618 -37.39 -21.23 -32.53
C MET A 618 -38.49 -21.19 -33.59
N ASN A 619 -39.70 -21.59 -33.22
CA ASN A 619 -40.87 -21.65 -34.10
C ASN A 619 -42.09 -21.06 -33.40
N ASP A 620 -43.07 -20.64 -34.20
CA ASP A 620 -44.43 -20.46 -33.71
C ASP A 620 -44.99 -21.82 -33.25
N ILE A 621 -45.76 -21.81 -32.18
CA ILE A 621 -46.39 -23.01 -31.61
C ILE A 621 -47.89 -22.90 -31.82
N ASP A 622 -48.49 -23.87 -32.51
CA ASP A 622 -49.94 -23.95 -32.70
C ASP A 622 -50.52 -25.10 -31.86
N ALA A 623 -51.32 -24.75 -30.86
CA ALA A 623 -52.03 -25.65 -29.96
C ALA A 623 -53.53 -25.79 -30.30
N SER A 624 -54.00 -25.17 -31.40
CA SER A 624 -55.44 -25.11 -31.71
C SER A 624 -56.11 -26.47 -31.97
N GLU A 625 -55.34 -27.49 -32.35
CA GLU A 625 -55.84 -28.86 -32.55
C GLU A 625 -55.89 -29.67 -31.24
N THR A 626 -55.11 -29.28 -30.23
CA THR A 626 -55.05 -29.95 -28.93
C THR A 626 -56.12 -29.35 -28.02
N ARG A 627 -57.25 -30.05 -27.85
CA ARG A 627 -58.29 -29.67 -26.89
C ARG A 627 -57.94 -30.06 -25.43
N GLU A 628 -56.68 -30.30 -25.15
CA GLU A 628 -56.21 -30.65 -23.81
C GLU A 628 -55.78 -29.38 -23.07
N ASP A 629 -56.06 -29.35 -21.77
CA ASP A 629 -55.72 -28.21 -20.92
C ASP A 629 -54.19 -28.13 -20.76
N PHE A 630 -53.61 -27.02 -21.21
CA PHE A 630 -52.21 -26.72 -20.98
C PHE A 630 -51.98 -26.37 -19.50
N GLU A 631 -50.91 -26.92 -18.96
CA GLU A 631 -50.53 -26.72 -17.57
C GLU A 631 -49.58 -25.52 -17.45
N PRO A 632 -49.96 -24.44 -16.74
CA PRO A 632 -49.08 -23.34 -16.38
C PRO A 632 -47.69 -23.79 -15.94
N LEU A 633 -46.67 -23.06 -16.38
CA LEU A 633 -45.28 -23.46 -16.19
C LEU A 633 -44.86 -23.39 -14.71
N GLY A 634 -45.13 -22.26 -14.03
CA GLY A 634 -44.75 -22.02 -12.64
C GLY A 634 -45.92 -21.97 -11.67
N TRP A 635 -45.59 -22.14 -10.39
CA TRP A 635 -46.49 -22.21 -9.23
C TRP A 635 -46.00 -21.30 -8.11
N SER A 636 -46.86 -21.01 -7.12
CA SER A 636 -46.49 -20.12 -6.01
C SER A 636 -45.30 -20.61 -5.18
N GLU A 637 -45.11 -21.93 -5.07
CA GLU A 637 -43.99 -22.55 -4.34
C GLU A 637 -42.78 -22.83 -5.26
N ASP A 638 -42.99 -22.81 -6.58
CA ASP A 638 -41.98 -23.11 -7.59
C ASP A 638 -42.22 -22.23 -8.81
N CYS A 639 -41.83 -20.97 -8.69
CA CYS A 639 -42.07 -19.95 -9.70
C CYS A 639 -41.08 -20.10 -10.86
N PHE A 640 -41.49 -19.69 -12.07
CA PHE A 640 -40.53 -19.46 -13.14
C PHE A 640 -39.56 -18.33 -12.73
N THR A 641 -38.25 -18.61 -12.74
CA THR A 641 -37.19 -17.65 -12.36
C THR A 641 -36.15 -17.49 -13.46
N GLY A 642 -36.26 -18.25 -14.54
CA GLY A 642 -35.36 -18.22 -15.69
C GLY A 642 -35.67 -17.13 -16.70
N VAL A 643 -35.13 -17.30 -17.91
CA VAL A 643 -35.34 -16.38 -19.05
C VAL A 643 -36.12 -17.11 -20.12
N PHE A 644 -37.21 -16.51 -20.61
CA PHE A 644 -37.99 -17.03 -21.71
C PHE A 644 -38.06 -15.98 -22.81
N ASP A 645 -37.33 -16.20 -23.89
CA ASP A 645 -37.34 -15.35 -25.08
C ASP A 645 -38.24 -15.98 -26.15
N GLY A 646 -39.40 -15.38 -26.38
CA GLY A 646 -40.29 -15.73 -27.46
C GLY A 646 -39.66 -15.51 -28.84
N ASN A 647 -38.55 -14.74 -28.95
CA ASN A 647 -37.82 -14.51 -30.19
C ASN A 647 -38.72 -14.00 -31.34
N GLY A 648 -39.73 -13.20 -30.98
CA GLY A 648 -40.75 -12.67 -31.88
C GLY A 648 -41.69 -13.73 -32.44
N LYS A 649 -41.78 -14.91 -31.81
CA LYS A 649 -42.69 -16.00 -32.17
C LYS A 649 -44.00 -15.92 -31.39
N ILE A 650 -45.00 -16.63 -31.90
CA ILE A 650 -46.32 -16.70 -31.28
C ILE A 650 -46.63 -18.11 -30.76
N ILE A 651 -47.41 -18.17 -29.68
CA ILE A 651 -48.10 -19.36 -29.23
C ILE A 651 -49.59 -19.14 -29.49
N LYS A 652 -50.19 -19.99 -30.33
CA LYS A 652 -51.56 -19.85 -30.78
C LYS A 652 -52.46 -20.98 -30.29
N GLY A 653 -53.71 -20.66 -29.96
CA GLY A 653 -54.74 -21.67 -29.72
C GLY A 653 -54.58 -22.42 -28.41
N LEU A 654 -53.82 -21.87 -27.46
CA LEU A 654 -53.58 -22.51 -26.18
C LEU A 654 -54.85 -22.46 -25.33
N HIS A 655 -55.30 -23.60 -24.81
CA HIS A 655 -56.41 -23.69 -23.87
C HIS A 655 -55.86 -23.99 -22.47
N ILE A 656 -55.99 -23.04 -21.54
CA ILE A 656 -55.58 -23.19 -20.14
C ILE A 656 -56.85 -23.18 -19.29
N ASN A 657 -57.22 -24.33 -18.71
CA ASN A 657 -58.33 -24.39 -17.76
C ASN A 657 -57.86 -25.01 -16.44
N ARG A 658 -57.93 -24.22 -15.38
CA ARG A 658 -57.38 -24.64 -14.07
C ARG A 658 -58.41 -24.71 -12.95
N GLY A 659 -59.69 -24.47 -13.22
CA GLY A 659 -60.73 -24.48 -12.19
C GLY A 659 -60.24 -23.72 -10.93
N LYS A 660 -60.28 -24.38 -9.76
CA LYS A 660 -60.02 -23.83 -8.41
C LYS A 660 -58.58 -23.41 -8.09
N ARG A 661 -57.61 -23.49 -9.00
CA ARG A 661 -56.19 -23.21 -8.69
C ARG A 661 -55.85 -21.72 -8.91
N LEU A 662 -54.86 -21.22 -8.16
CA LEU A 662 -54.39 -19.83 -8.24
C LEU A 662 -53.31 -19.67 -9.32
N GLY A 663 -53.09 -18.44 -9.79
CA GLY A 663 -52.06 -18.09 -10.78
C GLY A 663 -52.30 -18.76 -12.13
N VAL A 664 -53.35 -18.32 -12.83
CA VAL A 664 -53.75 -18.90 -14.11
C VAL A 664 -53.20 -18.01 -15.24
N GLY A 665 -52.43 -18.62 -16.14
CA GLY A 665 -51.77 -18.00 -17.29
C GLY A 665 -50.68 -18.94 -17.82
N LEU A 666 -50.07 -18.67 -18.98
CA LEU A 666 -49.01 -19.52 -19.53
C LEU A 666 -47.92 -19.82 -18.49
N PHE A 667 -47.43 -18.79 -17.79
CA PHE A 667 -46.37 -18.95 -16.79
C PHE A 667 -46.87 -19.22 -15.37
N GLY A 668 -48.16 -19.00 -15.10
CA GLY A 668 -48.70 -19.08 -13.75
C GLY A 668 -48.07 -18.06 -12.80
N TYR A 669 -47.03 -18.45 -12.07
CA TYR A 669 -46.24 -17.59 -11.17
C TYR A 669 -44.81 -17.39 -11.68
N THR A 670 -44.33 -16.14 -11.60
CA THR A 670 -42.94 -15.81 -11.90
C THR A 670 -42.27 -15.11 -10.70
N GLY A 671 -40.98 -15.40 -10.48
CA GLY A 671 -40.19 -14.82 -9.39
C GLY A 671 -39.38 -13.61 -9.84
N LYS A 672 -38.76 -12.91 -8.88
CA LYS A 672 -38.05 -11.62 -9.08
C LYS A 672 -36.94 -11.62 -10.13
N LYS A 673 -36.32 -12.78 -10.40
CA LYS A 673 -35.24 -12.92 -11.39
C LYS A 673 -35.73 -13.28 -12.79
N SER A 674 -37.02 -13.53 -12.96
CA SER A 674 -37.56 -13.98 -14.24
C SER A 674 -37.57 -12.88 -15.28
N ILE A 675 -37.32 -13.27 -16.53
CA ILE A 675 -37.44 -12.39 -17.68
C ILE A 675 -38.27 -13.12 -18.74
N ILE A 676 -39.41 -12.57 -19.12
CA ILE A 676 -40.23 -13.05 -20.23
C ILE A 676 -40.25 -11.96 -21.29
N LYS A 677 -39.78 -12.26 -22.49
CA LYS A 677 -39.69 -11.26 -23.54
C LYS A 677 -40.06 -11.76 -24.93
N ASN A 678 -40.44 -10.83 -25.80
CA ASN A 678 -40.63 -11.05 -27.24
C ASN A 678 -41.64 -12.17 -27.60
N LEU A 679 -42.74 -12.29 -26.86
CA LEU A 679 -43.69 -13.39 -27.01
C LEU A 679 -45.12 -12.91 -27.28
N GLY A 680 -45.76 -13.46 -28.31
CA GLY A 680 -47.18 -13.24 -28.59
C GLY A 680 -48.04 -14.45 -28.22
N LEU A 681 -49.18 -14.23 -27.58
CA LEU A 681 -50.24 -15.23 -27.43
C LEU A 681 -51.42 -14.86 -28.33
N GLU A 682 -51.86 -15.79 -29.18
CA GLU A 682 -52.95 -15.52 -30.11
C GLU A 682 -54.07 -16.56 -30.06
N ASN A 683 -55.34 -16.13 -30.06
CA ASN A 683 -56.48 -17.06 -30.09
C ASN A 683 -56.44 -18.08 -28.93
N CYS A 684 -55.89 -17.69 -27.78
CA CYS A 684 -55.80 -18.54 -26.59
C CYS A 684 -57.02 -18.35 -25.68
N GLU A 685 -57.40 -19.39 -24.95
CA GLU A 685 -58.48 -19.35 -23.97
C GLU A 685 -57.88 -19.65 -22.58
N VAL A 686 -58.09 -18.73 -21.62
CA VAL A 686 -57.59 -18.85 -20.25
C VAL A 686 -58.77 -18.80 -19.28
N LEU A 687 -59.04 -19.93 -18.65
CA LEU A 687 -60.17 -20.15 -17.75
C LEU A 687 -59.69 -20.35 -16.31
N GLY A 688 -60.05 -19.43 -15.43
CA GLY A 688 -59.84 -19.50 -13.98
C GLY A 688 -61.17 -19.52 -13.19
N GLY A 689 -61.14 -19.96 -11.92
CA GLY A 689 -62.23 -19.71 -10.97
C GLY A 689 -62.71 -20.91 -10.14
N GLY A 690 -64.01 -21.03 -9.81
CA GLY A 690 -64.57 -22.18 -9.07
C GLY A 690 -64.28 -22.25 -7.56
N ARG A 691 -63.81 -21.16 -6.93
CA ARG A 691 -63.53 -21.12 -5.49
C ARG A 691 -64.73 -20.63 -4.68
N SER A 692 -65.01 -21.33 -3.58
CA SER A 692 -65.98 -20.94 -2.55
C SER A 692 -65.33 -20.04 -1.50
N GLN A 693 -66.15 -19.29 -0.77
CA GLN A 693 -65.72 -18.37 0.30
C GLN A 693 -64.81 -19.04 1.36
N ASP A 694 -64.96 -20.35 1.59
CA ASP A 694 -64.19 -21.12 2.58
C ASP A 694 -62.75 -21.47 2.14
N ASP A 695 -62.39 -21.26 0.85
CA ASP A 695 -61.07 -21.51 0.25
C ASP A 695 -60.42 -20.17 -0.22
N CYS A 696 -60.63 -19.08 0.53
CA CYS A 696 -60.28 -17.72 0.11
C CYS A 696 -58.76 -17.45 0.10
N GLY A 697 -58.16 -17.54 -1.08
CA GLY A 697 -56.95 -16.81 -1.45
C GLY A 697 -57.26 -15.99 -2.71
N ASP A 698 -56.49 -14.93 -2.96
CA ASP A 698 -56.71 -14.06 -4.12
C ASP A 698 -56.49 -14.85 -5.42
N VAL A 699 -57.47 -14.78 -6.34
CA VAL A 699 -57.41 -15.48 -7.61
C VAL A 699 -56.75 -14.58 -8.65
N TYR A 700 -55.49 -14.89 -9.01
CA TYR A 700 -54.76 -14.17 -10.06
C TYR A 700 -54.93 -14.86 -11.42
N VAL A 701 -55.46 -14.13 -12.41
CA VAL A 701 -55.64 -14.62 -13.78
C VAL A 701 -55.07 -13.63 -14.77
N GLY A 702 -54.14 -14.07 -15.61
CA GLY A 702 -53.61 -13.29 -16.72
C GLY A 702 -53.39 -14.15 -17.95
N GLY A 703 -53.46 -13.54 -19.13
CA GLY A 703 -53.30 -14.27 -20.38
C GLY A 703 -51.92 -14.91 -20.49
N LEU A 704 -50.90 -14.15 -20.09
CA LEU A 704 -49.51 -14.56 -20.08
C LEU A 704 -49.06 -15.03 -18.70
N VAL A 705 -49.29 -14.23 -17.66
CA VAL A 705 -48.84 -14.52 -16.29
C VAL A 705 -49.97 -14.28 -15.29
N GLY A 706 -50.19 -15.23 -14.38
CA GLY A 706 -51.13 -15.04 -13.28
C GLY A 706 -50.59 -14.03 -12.26
N HIS A 707 -49.41 -14.30 -11.70
CA HIS A 707 -48.71 -13.44 -10.73
C HIS A 707 -47.26 -13.22 -11.16
N SER A 708 -46.85 -11.96 -11.34
CA SER A 708 -45.51 -11.61 -11.84
C SER A 708 -44.73 -10.73 -10.88
N SER A 709 -43.57 -11.24 -10.43
CA SER A 709 -42.57 -10.44 -9.70
C SER A 709 -41.33 -10.12 -10.52
N GLY A 710 -41.21 -10.64 -11.74
CA GLY A 710 -40.08 -10.39 -12.64
C GLY A 710 -40.40 -9.40 -13.76
N ARG A 711 -39.56 -9.42 -14.80
CA ARG A 711 -39.66 -8.51 -15.95
C ARG A 711 -40.41 -9.15 -17.11
N ILE A 712 -41.38 -8.42 -17.66
CA ILE A 712 -42.14 -8.79 -18.86
C ILE A 712 -41.94 -7.69 -19.90
N GLU A 713 -41.44 -8.04 -21.07
CA GLU A 713 -41.00 -7.04 -22.06
C GLU A 713 -41.45 -7.44 -23.47
N ARG A 714 -42.02 -6.50 -24.24
CA ARG A 714 -42.39 -6.75 -25.65
C ARG A 714 -43.27 -7.99 -25.84
N CYS A 715 -44.23 -8.18 -24.94
CA CYS A 715 -45.16 -9.31 -24.96
C CYS A 715 -46.59 -8.85 -25.25
N TYR A 716 -47.40 -9.74 -25.83
CA TYR A 716 -48.79 -9.38 -26.13
C TYR A 716 -49.78 -10.54 -26.09
N THR A 717 -51.05 -10.21 -25.89
CA THR A 717 -52.19 -11.09 -26.18
C THR A 717 -53.03 -10.52 -27.32
N ASN A 718 -53.44 -11.37 -28.25
CA ASN A 718 -54.23 -10.97 -29.43
C ASN A 718 -55.39 -11.94 -29.70
N ASN A 719 -56.62 -11.44 -29.70
CA ASN A 719 -57.81 -12.28 -29.86
C ASN A 719 -57.91 -13.44 -28.85
N CYS A 720 -57.44 -13.21 -27.61
CA CYS A 720 -57.50 -14.19 -26.53
C CYS A 720 -58.75 -13.99 -25.67
N GLU A 721 -59.25 -15.06 -25.05
CA GLU A 721 -60.42 -15.00 -24.18
C GLU A 721 -60.02 -15.41 -22.76
N LEU A 722 -60.12 -14.46 -21.82
CA LEU A 722 -59.82 -14.68 -20.41
C LEU A 722 -61.14 -14.67 -19.63
N LYS A 723 -61.53 -15.80 -19.07
CA LYS A 723 -62.77 -15.93 -18.29
C LYS A 723 -62.49 -16.38 -16.87
N VAL A 724 -63.08 -15.68 -15.91
CA VAL A 724 -63.10 -16.08 -14.50
C VAL A 724 -64.53 -16.38 -14.07
N ASN A 725 -64.83 -17.64 -13.76
CA ASN A 725 -66.18 -18.12 -13.49
C ASN A 725 -66.33 -18.72 -12.07
N GLU A 726 -67.51 -18.60 -11.47
CA GLU A 726 -67.86 -19.31 -10.22
C GLU A 726 -66.95 -19.02 -9.02
N VAL A 727 -66.54 -17.77 -8.85
CA VAL A 727 -65.73 -17.32 -7.70
C VAL A 727 -66.62 -16.65 -6.66
N GLU A 728 -66.33 -16.88 -5.37
CA GLU A 728 -66.97 -16.24 -4.20
C GLU A 728 -65.92 -15.52 -3.33
N CYS A 729 -64.82 -15.07 -3.95
CA CYS A 729 -63.65 -14.44 -3.34
C CYS A 729 -63.15 -13.26 -4.19
N THR A 730 -62.18 -12.49 -3.68
CA THR A 730 -61.48 -11.43 -4.42
C THR A 730 -60.84 -12.01 -5.68
N THR A 731 -61.12 -11.39 -6.83
CA THR A 731 -60.61 -11.80 -8.14
C THR A 731 -59.75 -10.69 -8.73
N ILE A 732 -58.55 -11.04 -9.18
CA ILE A 732 -57.62 -10.14 -9.85
C ILE A 732 -57.35 -10.67 -11.24
N ALA A 733 -57.79 -9.94 -12.25
CA ALA A 733 -57.71 -10.39 -13.65
C ALA A 733 -57.21 -9.29 -14.58
N GLY A 734 -56.25 -9.61 -15.44
CA GLY A 734 -55.75 -8.71 -16.48
C GLY A 734 -55.54 -9.41 -17.80
N GLY A 735 -55.70 -8.69 -18.92
CA GLY A 735 -55.58 -9.27 -20.27
C GLY A 735 -54.20 -9.84 -20.59
N LEU A 736 -53.15 -9.39 -19.89
CA LEU A 736 -51.79 -9.90 -19.99
C LEU A 736 -51.32 -10.50 -18.65
N VAL A 737 -51.46 -9.73 -17.56
CA VAL A 737 -50.97 -10.10 -16.22
C VAL A 737 -52.10 -9.96 -15.20
N GLY A 738 -52.28 -10.95 -14.32
CA GLY A 738 -53.21 -10.83 -13.21
C GLY A 738 -52.70 -9.86 -12.16
N TYR A 739 -51.70 -10.26 -11.39
CA TYR A 739 -51.03 -9.49 -10.34
C TYR A 739 -49.59 -9.16 -10.75
N SER A 740 -49.13 -7.94 -10.49
CA SER A 740 -47.77 -7.49 -10.77
C SER A 740 -47.13 -6.75 -9.58
N ASP A 741 -45.94 -7.17 -9.18
CA ASP A 741 -44.98 -6.41 -8.37
C ASP A 741 -43.62 -6.26 -9.09
N GLY A 742 -43.59 -6.55 -10.40
CA GLY A 742 -42.42 -6.46 -11.28
C GLY A 742 -42.53 -5.34 -12.33
N SER A 743 -41.79 -5.47 -13.44
CA SER A 743 -41.84 -4.49 -14.56
C SER A 743 -42.49 -5.06 -15.82
N ILE A 744 -43.29 -4.23 -16.49
CA ILE A 744 -44.03 -4.55 -17.71
C ILE A 744 -43.81 -3.42 -18.72
N GLU A 745 -43.07 -3.73 -19.78
CA GLU A 745 -42.55 -2.72 -20.72
C GLU A 745 -42.85 -3.11 -22.16
N ASP A 746 -43.26 -2.14 -22.97
CA ASP A 746 -43.56 -2.31 -24.39
C ASP A 746 -44.57 -3.44 -24.70
N CYS A 747 -45.57 -3.63 -23.84
CA CYS A 747 -46.52 -4.74 -23.94
C CYS A 747 -47.91 -4.29 -24.39
N TYR A 748 -48.70 -5.19 -24.98
CA TYR A 748 -50.07 -4.84 -25.36
C TYR A 748 -51.11 -5.96 -25.29
N VAL A 749 -52.37 -5.57 -25.12
CA VAL A 749 -53.54 -6.44 -25.21
C VAL A 749 -54.43 -5.97 -26.35
N ARG A 750 -54.54 -6.79 -27.40
CA ARG A 750 -55.35 -6.48 -28.58
C ARG A 750 -56.50 -7.45 -28.74
N ASP A 751 -57.71 -6.93 -28.94
CA ASP A 751 -58.91 -7.72 -29.21
C ASP A 751 -59.14 -8.89 -28.24
N SER A 752 -58.60 -8.82 -27.01
CA SER A 752 -58.62 -9.93 -26.06
C SER A 752 -59.52 -9.60 -24.87
N ASP A 753 -60.59 -10.36 -24.72
CA ASP A 753 -61.63 -10.04 -23.75
C ASP A 753 -61.30 -10.60 -22.36
N VAL A 754 -61.53 -9.79 -21.33
CA VAL A 754 -61.42 -10.16 -19.91
C VAL A 754 -62.82 -10.13 -19.30
N GLU A 755 -63.35 -11.32 -18.97
CA GLU A 755 -64.69 -11.50 -18.41
C GLU A 755 -64.62 -12.18 -17.04
N CYS A 756 -65.09 -11.49 -16.00
CA CYS A 756 -65.16 -12.01 -14.63
C CYS A 756 -66.62 -12.10 -14.16
N ALA A 757 -67.18 -13.30 -14.14
CA ALA A 757 -68.51 -13.60 -13.62
C ALA A 757 -68.46 -13.95 -12.12
N ASN A 758 -68.00 -12.99 -11.30
CA ASN A 758 -67.94 -13.13 -9.84
C ASN A 758 -69.35 -13.00 -9.20
N LYS A 759 -69.66 -13.83 -8.20
CA LYS A 759 -70.91 -13.74 -7.43
C LYS A 759 -70.80 -12.83 -6.20
N TRP A 760 -69.57 -12.52 -5.79
CA TRP A 760 -69.25 -11.64 -4.67
C TRP A 760 -68.87 -10.25 -5.16
N SER A 761 -69.28 -9.20 -4.42
CA SER A 761 -69.13 -7.78 -4.79
C SER A 761 -68.08 -7.05 -3.93
N GLY A 762 -66.94 -7.70 -3.67
CA GLY A 762 -65.88 -7.17 -2.81
C GLY A 762 -64.54 -7.18 -3.52
N ASP A 763 -63.92 -6.00 -3.63
CA ASP A 763 -62.52 -5.68 -3.96
C ASP A 763 -61.88 -6.36 -5.19
N SER A 764 -62.68 -6.91 -6.11
CA SER A 764 -62.14 -7.51 -7.34
C SER A 764 -61.57 -6.43 -8.27
N CYS A 765 -60.37 -6.67 -8.79
CA CYS A 765 -59.59 -5.72 -9.60
C CYS A 765 -59.42 -6.26 -11.01
N ILE A 766 -60.06 -5.62 -12.00
CA ILE A 766 -60.09 -6.11 -13.38
C ILE A 766 -59.57 -5.02 -14.32
N GLY A 767 -58.46 -5.30 -15.00
CA GLY A 767 -57.86 -4.38 -15.96
C GLY A 767 -57.71 -4.97 -17.36
N GLY A 768 -57.64 -4.10 -18.37
CA GLY A 768 -57.42 -4.53 -19.75
C GLY A 768 -56.02 -5.11 -19.99
N LEU A 769 -55.00 -4.64 -19.25
CA LEU A 769 -53.62 -5.14 -19.30
C LEU A 769 -53.25 -5.89 -18.01
N VAL A 770 -53.38 -5.21 -16.86
CA VAL A 770 -53.00 -5.70 -15.53
C VAL A 770 -54.20 -5.67 -14.59
N GLY A 771 -54.43 -6.73 -13.83
CA GLY A 771 -55.49 -6.76 -12.82
C GLY A 771 -55.17 -5.90 -11.60
N TYR A 772 -54.04 -6.16 -10.94
CA TYR A 772 -53.55 -5.43 -9.77
C TYR A 772 -52.04 -5.18 -9.87
N ASP A 773 -51.61 -3.97 -9.52
CA ASP A 773 -50.20 -3.57 -9.51
C ASP A 773 -49.77 -3.09 -8.10
N GLU A 774 -48.83 -3.79 -7.48
CA GLU A 774 -48.25 -3.47 -6.16
C GLU A 774 -46.88 -2.81 -6.32
N ASN A 775 -46.86 -1.52 -6.66
CA ASN A 775 -45.63 -0.74 -6.87
C ASN A 775 -44.78 -1.21 -8.06
N GLY A 776 -45.39 -1.85 -9.07
CA GLY A 776 -44.69 -2.25 -10.29
C GLY A 776 -44.37 -1.08 -11.21
N TYR A 777 -43.60 -1.36 -12.27
CA TYR A 777 -43.25 -0.40 -13.32
C TYR A 777 -43.95 -0.77 -14.62
N ILE A 778 -44.92 0.05 -15.06
CA ILE A 778 -45.66 -0.19 -16.32
C ILE A 778 -45.38 0.97 -17.29
N ASN A 779 -44.73 0.66 -18.41
CA ASN A 779 -44.30 1.67 -19.38
C ASN A 779 -44.54 1.24 -20.83
N ASN A 780 -44.90 2.19 -21.68
CA ASN A 780 -45.20 2.00 -23.10
C ASN A 780 -46.19 0.84 -23.39
N CYS A 781 -47.26 0.75 -22.62
CA CYS A 781 -48.24 -0.33 -22.76
C CYS A 781 -49.62 0.13 -23.23
N TYR A 782 -50.38 -0.74 -23.92
CA TYR A 782 -51.77 -0.42 -24.25
C TYR A 782 -52.75 -1.61 -24.21
N ALA A 783 -54.04 -1.33 -24.04
CA ALA A 783 -55.11 -2.34 -24.08
C ALA A 783 -56.33 -1.89 -24.92
N THR A 784 -56.90 -2.82 -25.70
CA THR A 784 -58.08 -2.59 -26.57
C THR A 784 -59.17 -3.67 -26.45
N GLY A 785 -58.95 -4.67 -25.59
CA GLY A 785 -59.94 -5.74 -25.36
C GLY A 785 -61.10 -5.30 -24.49
N ARG A 786 -62.22 -6.03 -24.55
CA ARG A 786 -63.37 -5.74 -23.69
C ARG A 786 -63.10 -6.20 -22.25
N VAL A 787 -63.37 -5.33 -21.28
CA VAL A 787 -63.27 -5.66 -19.85
C VAL A 787 -64.67 -5.69 -19.23
N SER A 788 -65.04 -6.79 -18.58
CA SER A 788 -66.35 -6.94 -17.94
C SER A 788 -66.30 -7.72 -16.62
N GLY A 789 -67.00 -7.22 -15.61
CA GLY A 789 -67.02 -7.82 -14.27
C GLY A 789 -67.95 -7.10 -13.28
N ALA A 790 -68.14 -7.69 -12.09
CA ALA A 790 -69.08 -7.23 -11.05
C ALA A 790 -68.62 -5.96 -10.29
N ASP A 791 -67.31 -5.73 -10.18
CA ASP A 791 -66.70 -4.61 -9.41
C ASP A 791 -65.80 -3.71 -10.30
N CYS A 792 -64.66 -3.21 -9.81
CA CYS A 792 -63.76 -2.24 -10.46
C CYS A 792 -63.24 -2.74 -11.81
N ASN A 793 -63.83 -2.23 -12.90
CA ASN A 793 -63.40 -2.51 -14.28
C ASN A 793 -62.71 -1.26 -14.83
N ARG A 794 -61.42 -1.35 -15.10
CA ARG A 794 -60.59 -0.27 -15.66
C ARG A 794 -59.94 -0.68 -16.97
N GLY A 795 -59.60 0.32 -17.78
CA GLY A 795 -59.16 0.09 -19.15
C GLY A 795 -57.75 -0.47 -19.27
N LEU A 796 -56.85 -0.11 -18.34
CA LEU A 796 -55.46 -0.55 -18.37
C LEU A 796 -55.08 -1.35 -17.12
N VAL A 797 -55.16 -0.73 -15.95
CA VAL A 797 -54.83 -1.35 -14.65
C VAL A 797 -56.07 -1.38 -13.77
N GLY A 798 -56.48 -2.56 -13.29
CA GLY A 798 -57.69 -2.74 -12.48
C GLY A 798 -57.67 -2.02 -11.13
N ASN A 799 -56.53 -2.06 -10.44
CA ASN A 799 -56.23 -1.30 -9.22
C ASN A 799 -54.71 -1.31 -8.95
N GLY A 800 -54.21 -0.38 -8.14
CA GLY A 800 -52.78 -0.15 -7.95
C GLY A 800 -52.28 1.10 -8.65
N VAL A 801 -51.29 1.77 -8.07
CA VAL A 801 -50.59 2.90 -8.71
C VAL A 801 -49.11 2.66 -8.46
N GLY A 802 -48.38 2.29 -9.51
CA GLY A 802 -46.94 2.11 -9.48
C GLY A 802 -46.21 3.37 -8.99
N VAL A 803 -44.97 3.20 -8.51
CA VAL A 803 -44.09 4.30 -8.07
C VAL A 803 -43.41 5.06 -9.23
N GLY A 804 -43.64 4.67 -10.49
CA GLY A 804 -43.08 5.29 -11.71
C GLY A 804 -44.11 6.02 -12.60
N PRO A 805 -43.68 6.77 -13.64
CA PRO A 805 -44.59 7.41 -14.59
C PRO A 805 -45.36 6.34 -15.37
N LEU A 806 -46.66 6.20 -15.11
CA LEU A 806 -47.55 5.39 -15.93
C LEU A 806 -47.66 6.00 -17.33
N VAL A 807 -46.99 5.42 -18.33
CA VAL A 807 -47.11 5.80 -19.75
C VAL A 807 -47.81 4.68 -20.49
N GLY A 808 -49.14 4.67 -20.48
CA GLY A 808 -49.93 3.67 -21.18
C GLY A 808 -51.35 4.12 -21.50
N TYR A 809 -51.95 3.47 -22.49
CA TYR A 809 -53.24 3.88 -23.07
C TYR A 809 -54.25 2.75 -23.10
N TYR A 810 -55.53 3.06 -22.97
CA TYR A 810 -56.60 2.10 -23.25
C TYR A 810 -57.64 2.67 -24.21
N ASN A 811 -58.31 1.78 -24.96
CA ASN A 811 -59.36 2.19 -25.87
C ASN A 811 -60.65 2.55 -25.10
N SER A 812 -61.13 3.78 -25.21
CA SER A 812 -62.37 4.22 -24.54
C SER A 812 -63.64 3.62 -25.14
N ASP A 813 -63.58 3.13 -26.39
CA ASP A 813 -64.74 2.67 -27.13
C ASP A 813 -65.14 1.21 -26.78
N THR A 814 -64.35 0.52 -25.96
CA THR A 814 -64.54 -0.88 -25.58
C THR A 814 -65.46 -1.00 -24.35
N ALA A 815 -66.59 -1.67 -24.51
CA ALA A 815 -67.72 -1.61 -23.58
C ALA A 815 -67.54 -2.43 -22.28
N GLY A 816 -67.56 -1.76 -21.12
CA GLY A 816 -67.72 -2.39 -19.79
C GLY A 816 -67.01 -1.70 -18.62
N LEU A 817 -66.32 -0.60 -18.88
CA LEU A 817 -65.58 0.19 -17.88
C LEU A 817 -66.51 0.84 -16.86
N LYS A 818 -66.11 0.81 -15.58
CA LYS A 818 -66.85 1.45 -14.48
C LYS A 818 -66.12 2.66 -13.88
N GLU A 819 -64.80 2.74 -14.06
CA GLU A 819 -63.95 3.83 -13.59
C GLU A 819 -62.92 4.22 -14.67
N GLN A 820 -62.54 5.50 -14.73
CA GLN A 820 -61.55 6.03 -15.69
C GLN A 820 -60.44 6.75 -14.92
N THR A 821 -59.32 6.07 -14.66
CA THR A 821 -58.20 6.61 -13.87
C THR A 821 -56.92 6.80 -14.68
N GLU A 822 -56.81 6.14 -15.85
CA GLU A 822 -55.67 6.23 -16.78
C GLU A 822 -56.02 7.01 -18.06
N GLU A 823 -55.02 7.30 -18.90
CA GLU A 823 -55.20 8.04 -20.15
C GLU A 823 -55.97 7.23 -21.23
N ALA A 824 -57.24 7.58 -21.43
CA ALA A 824 -58.07 7.00 -22.47
C ALA A 824 -57.70 7.53 -23.87
N ARG A 825 -57.86 6.69 -24.90
CA ARG A 825 -57.82 7.07 -26.32
C ARG A 825 -58.98 6.41 -27.06
N THR A 826 -59.60 7.10 -28.00
CA THR A 826 -60.58 6.50 -28.91
C THR A 826 -59.90 5.57 -29.92
N THR A 827 -60.69 4.71 -30.56
CA THR A 827 -60.20 3.85 -31.65
C THR A 827 -59.54 4.67 -32.77
N ASP A 828 -60.05 5.88 -33.06
CA ASP A 828 -59.47 6.76 -34.08
C ASP A 828 -58.17 7.44 -33.65
N GLU A 829 -57.93 7.60 -32.35
CA GLU A 829 -56.68 8.13 -31.79
C GLU A 829 -55.59 7.06 -31.75
N MET A 830 -55.93 5.81 -31.42
CA MET A 830 -55.00 4.67 -31.43
C MET A 830 -54.38 4.40 -32.82
N LYS A 831 -54.98 4.91 -33.90
CA LYS A 831 -54.49 4.80 -35.29
C LYS A 831 -53.33 5.73 -35.62
N ARG A 832 -52.98 6.68 -34.75
CA ARG A 832 -52.04 7.75 -35.06
C ARG A 832 -50.79 7.61 -34.22
N GLN A 833 -49.62 7.54 -34.85
CA GLN A 833 -48.33 7.51 -34.17
C GLN A 833 -48.16 8.69 -33.18
N SER A 834 -48.64 9.88 -33.56
CA SER A 834 -48.58 11.09 -32.70
C SER A 834 -49.33 10.96 -31.38
N THR A 835 -50.16 9.93 -31.20
CA THR A 835 -50.90 9.67 -29.96
C THR A 835 -50.01 9.07 -28.87
N PHE A 836 -48.92 8.41 -29.26
CA PHE A 836 -48.03 7.63 -28.41
C PHE A 836 -46.72 8.40 -28.18
N GLU A 837 -46.79 9.46 -27.38
CA GLU A 837 -45.63 10.31 -27.08
C GLU A 837 -44.58 9.52 -26.28
N GLY A 838 -43.30 9.62 -26.69
CA GLY A 838 -42.19 8.90 -26.06
C GLY A 838 -41.99 7.45 -26.55
N TRP A 839 -42.88 6.92 -27.40
CA TRP A 839 -42.74 5.56 -27.94
C TRP A 839 -41.84 5.55 -29.18
N ASP A 840 -40.97 4.54 -29.28
CA ASP A 840 -40.06 4.38 -30.42
C ASP A 840 -40.73 3.61 -31.57
N PHE A 841 -41.19 4.34 -32.58
CA PHE A 841 -41.77 3.78 -33.81
C PHE A 841 -40.75 3.49 -34.92
N GLU A 842 -39.47 3.76 -34.68
CA GLU A 842 -38.40 3.40 -35.60
C GLU A 842 -37.88 1.99 -35.30
N LYS A 843 -37.84 1.62 -34.00
CA LYS A 843 -37.23 0.38 -33.53
C LYS A 843 -38.20 -0.61 -32.87
N VAL A 844 -39.20 -0.12 -32.13
CA VAL A 844 -40.04 -0.96 -31.26
C VAL A 844 -41.44 -1.18 -31.85
N TRP A 845 -42.11 -0.11 -32.24
CA TRP A 845 -43.52 -0.09 -32.61
C TRP A 845 -43.77 0.24 -34.08
N THR A 846 -44.86 -0.25 -34.66
CA THR A 846 -45.33 0.16 -35.98
C THR A 846 -46.86 0.17 -36.05
N ILE A 847 -47.45 1.03 -36.88
CA ILE A 847 -48.89 0.99 -37.21
C ILE A 847 -49.00 0.61 -38.67
N ASP A 848 -49.53 -0.58 -38.95
CA ASP A 848 -49.78 -1.04 -40.32
C ASP A 848 -50.90 -0.20 -40.97
N GLU A 849 -50.85 -0.06 -42.30
CA GLU A 849 -51.90 0.64 -43.05
C GLU A 849 -53.28 -0.01 -42.83
N GLY A 850 -54.20 0.75 -42.23
CA GLY A 850 -55.56 0.28 -41.92
C GLY A 850 -55.71 -0.47 -40.59
N ALA A 851 -54.66 -0.58 -39.78
CA ALA A 851 -54.75 -1.13 -38.44
C ALA A 851 -55.42 -0.14 -37.46
N ASP A 852 -56.13 -0.67 -36.46
CA ASP A 852 -56.82 0.13 -35.44
C ASP A 852 -55.92 0.48 -34.22
N SER A 853 -54.72 -0.11 -34.12
CA SER A 853 -53.73 0.13 -33.06
C SER A 853 -52.31 -0.26 -33.50
N PRO A 854 -51.25 0.15 -32.78
CA PRO A 854 -49.87 -0.27 -33.05
C PRO A 854 -49.64 -1.77 -32.89
N ARG A 855 -48.48 -2.26 -33.31
CA ARG A 855 -47.93 -3.59 -32.96
C ARG A 855 -46.42 -3.53 -32.87
N LEU A 856 -45.82 -4.56 -32.28
CA LEU A 856 -44.37 -4.69 -32.18
C LEU A 856 -43.73 -5.03 -33.55
N ILE A 857 -42.51 -4.52 -33.77
CA ILE A 857 -41.65 -4.84 -34.91
C ILE A 857 -40.82 -6.10 -34.58
N TRP A 858 -40.77 -7.06 -35.53
CA TRP A 858 -39.99 -8.30 -35.42
C TRP A 858 -39.10 -8.52 -36.66
N PRO A 859 -37.80 -8.85 -36.50
CA PRO A 859 -36.99 -8.66 -35.29
C PRO A 859 -36.84 -7.15 -34.98
N PRO A 860 -36.48 -6.75 -33.75
CA PRO A 860 -36.22 -5.34 -33.45
C PRO A 860 -35.10 -4.79 -34.35
N ASN A 861 -35.26 -3.56 -34.84
CA ASN A 861 -34.23 -2.88 -35.63
C ASN A 861 -33.18 -2.33 -34.66
N ASP A 862 -32.09 -3.08 -34.48
CA ASP A 862 -31.00 -2.70 -33.57
C ASP A 862 -29.76 -2.23 -34.35
N ASP A 863 -29.48 -0.93 -34.25
CA ASP A 863 -28.27 -0.27 -34.80
C ASP A 863 -27.45 0.42 -33.68
N SER A 864 -27.70 0.16 -32.39
CA SER A 864 -26.98 0.85 -31.32
C SER A 864 -27.01 0.11 -29.98
N GLU A 865 -25.81 -0.13 -29.43
CA GLU A 865 -25.48 -0.39 -28.03
C GLU A 865 -26.61 -0.02 -27.04
N ASP A 866 -27.23 -1.03 -26.42
CA ASP A 866 -28.20 -0.87 -25.33
C ASP A 866 -27.54 -0.13 -24.15
N THR A 867 -27.79 1.17 -24.04
CA THR A 867 -27.50 1.93 -22.82
C THR A 867 -28.65 1.74 -21.84
N PHE A 868 -28.47 0.84 -20.87
CA PHE A 868 -29.37 0.68 -19.74
C PHE A 868 -29.13 1.79 -18.70
N GLU A 869 -30.08 2.71 -18.54
CA GLU A 869 -30.26 3.46 -17.29
C GLU A 869 -31.19 2.64 -16.39
N THR A 870 -30.65 1.92 -15.41
CA THR A 870 -31.44 1.42 -14.28
C THR A 870 -31.30 2.40 -13.13
N GLY A 871 -32.44 2.94 -12.69
CA GLY A 871 -32.50 3.75 -11.48
C GLY A 871 -31.93 3.01 -10.27
N ASP A 872 -31.10 3.73 -9.52
CA ASP A 872 -30.62 3.36 -8.21
C ASP A 872 -31.81 3.10 -7.26
N ASP A 873 -31.84 1.92 -6.65
CA ASP A 873 -32.27 1.75 -5.26
C ASP A 873 -31.61 0.46 -4.73
N GLU A 874 -30.55 0.65 -3.92
CA GLU A 874 -29.96 -0.41 -3.10
C GLU A 874 -31.02 -0.92 -2.10
N PRO A 875 -31.21 -2.24 -1.91
CA PRO A 875 -31.92 -2.72 -0.74
C PRO A 875 -31.01 -2.56 0.48
N GLU A 876 -31.48 -1.81 1.47
CA GLU A 876 -30.89 -1.82 2.81
C GLU A 876 -30.92 -3.26 3.35
N ASP A 877 -29.72 -3.80 3.61
CA ASP A 877 -29.47 -5.06 4.28
C ASP A 877 -29.79 -4.90 5.78
N ASP A 878 -31.04 -5.19 6.17
CA ASP A 878 -31.42 -5.37 7.56
C ASP A 878 -31.11 -6.81 7.99
N GLY A 879 -29.86 -7.00 8.41
CA GLY A 879 -29.39 -8.22 9.04
C GLY A 879 -30.29 -8.64 10.21
N ASN A 880 -31.04 -9.71 10.00
CA ASN A 880 -31.61 -10.53 11.06
C ASN A 880 -31.54 -12.00 10.61
N GLU A 881 -30.41 -12.65 10.88
CA GLU A 881 -30.32 -14.11 10.88
C GLU A 881 -31.18 -14.64 12.05
N PRO A 882 -31.93 -15.74 11.87
CA PRO A 882 -32.63 -16.39 12.96
C PRO A 882 -31.65 -17.15 13.86
N GLU A 883 -31.75 -16.95 15.17
CA GLU A 883 -31.10 -17.77 16.19
C GLU A 883 -31.75 -19.16 16.20
N ASP A 884 -31.02 -20.19 15.77
CA ASP A 884 -31.34 -21.59 16.02
C ASP A 884 -30.81 -21.97 17.41
N ASP A 885 -31.70 -21.97 18.41
CA ASP A 885 -31.52 -22.61 19.70
C ASP A 885 -31.75 -24.13 19.53
N GLU A 886 -30.67 -24.93 19.50
CA GLU A 886 -30.74 -26.34 19.90
C GLU A 886 -29.86 -26.54 21.14
N ASP A 887 -30.54 -26.63 22.29
CA ASP A 887 -30.04 -27.10 23.57
C ASP A 887 -29.62 -28.58 23.46
N GLU A 888 -28.32 -28.88 23.60
CA GLU A 888 -27.86 -30.19 24.07
C GLU A 888 -27.15 -30.02 25.42
N ASP A 889 -27.88 -30.43 26.47
CA ASP A 889 -27.39 -30.67 27.82
C ASP A 889 -26.42 -31.87 27.83
N GLU A 890 -25.15 -31.66 28.20
CA GLU A 890 -24.35 -32.70 28.86
C GLU A 890 -23.71 -32.13 30.13
N ASP A 891 -24.33 -32.47 31.26
CA ASP A 891 -23.80 -32.43 32.61
C ASP A 891 -22.56 -33.34 32.72
N ASP A 892 -21.46 -32.82 33.27
CA ASP A 892 -20.45 -33.64 33.94
C ASP A 892 -19.66 -32.78 34.97
N GLU A 893 -20.14 -32.80 36.22
CA GLU A 893 -19.31 -32.72 37.43
C GLU A 893 -19.80 -33.77 38.44
N ASP A 894 -19.02 -34.83 38.65
CA ASP A 894 -18.52 -35.29 39.98
C ASP A 894 -17.89 -36.71 39.92
N GLU A 895 -16.55 -36.78 39.87
CA GLU A 895 -15.66 -37.56 40.78
C GLU A 895 -14.17 -37.33 40.51
#